data_AF-A0A553I5N2-F1
#
_entry.id   AF-A0A553I5N2-F1
#
_cell.length_a   1.000
_cell.length_b   1.000
_cell.length_c   1.000
_cell.angle_alpha   90.00
_cell.angle_beta   90.00
_cell.angle_gamma   90.00
#
_symmetry.space_group_name_H-M   'P 1'
#
loop_
_entity.id
_entity.type
_entity.pdbx_description
1 polymer ?
#
loop_
_entity_poly.entity_id
_entity_poly.type
_entity_poly.pdbx_seq_one_letter_code
_entity_poly.pdbx_strand_id
1 'polypeptide(L)'
;MGISEDAFAYALSSNQAWAGYKAHQNPDFFPRLAAGQSPEILWLGCSDSRCPETTILGLQPGDVFVHRNIANIISPTDINTSAVIEYAVDQLRVKHVVLCGHSECGGAAAALGDMRVGGVLDTWLTPLKAIRNANKDELNAIGDEKARAVRIAELNIDAGIKILMANITIQDAIRDRGLQVHGTLFDIGSGRLRNLGLGTGKGGHKHGSGGIHDAEVVRGNHGTLAMRIAEQKMAFPKSTFSSSMRGFRTTPRKSKSNDDELQSVPMSLTVLSDEVIRNLLDNLTHDEAECFQNVLKSALHEYSTATQAIEAGLYHQPPRTSSYSDRTGATTLFMPSMSPIGHGVKVVTLSSPHADSSLPTIKPTGSLTLYAPEGNPIGFLHAQTLTAFRTALASSCLLTKRANVRTLTVFGAGLQAYWHIRLALMLRGATIRTVNIINRQFSENAKQVLRELYAVPVEVKEREGWEEVQFSMLTPGYGEYNRLQKENIRAADVIYCCTPSTEELFDASILTNHEGRRKGRLIVAVGSYTKDMRELPRELLVQATRPHKHGHLHYHKHATEGGVIVVDSLDGALKEAGEIINAELEPKQLIELGELIMIRRLATEESISSRRSTEADSLSESIDKLDFSSPTSAMSTVYGTSSETGSISKRSSSQSPSRTRRGSDSGDKSGFHLPGFRHHKRTASSRSEKETQKHDEHLARWITSGNVIYKSVGLGLMDLVVGLEVVKLANAKNLGTRVENFVP
;
A
#
# COMPACT_ATOMS: atom_id res chain seq x y z
N MET A 1 6.34 16.60 20.62
CA MET A 1 6.47 15.25 21.20
C MET A 1 5.31 14.44 20.63
N GLY A 2 5.58 13.62 19.62
CA GLY A 2 4.55 12.77 19.03
C GLY A 2 4.48 11.46 19.83
N ILE A 3 3.28 11.09 20.25
CA ILE A 3 3.05 9.79 20.89
C ILE A 3 3.35 8.74 19.82
N SER A 4 4.44 7.99 20.01
CA SER A 4 4.71 6.78 19.23
C SER A 4 3.54 5.85 19.46
N GLU A 5 2.78 5.54 18.42
CA GLU A 5 1.78 4.48 18.50
C GLU A 5 2.51 3.17 18.84
N ASP A 6 1.99 2.44 19.82
CA ASP A 6 2.60 1.20 20.29
C ASP A 6 2.54 0.14 19.19
N ALA A 7 3.71 -0.38 18.78
CA ALA A 7 3.81 -1.35 17.69
C ALA A 7 3.01 -2.63 17.99
N PHE A 8 2.89 -3.00 19.27
CA PHE A 8 2.11 -4.14 19.68
C PHE A 8 0.60 -3.87 19.59
N ALA A 9 0.14 -2.70 20.06
CA ALA A 9 -1.24 -2.26 19.88
C ALA A 9 -1.65 -2.19 18.38
N TYR A 10 -0.78 -1.69 17.50
CA TYR A 10 -1.02 -1.71 16.06
C TYR A 10 -1.14 -3.13 15.50
N ALA A 11 -0.29 -4.06 15.96
CA ALA A 11 -0.35 -5.46 15.55
C ALA A 11 -1.67 -6.13 15.99
N LEU A 12 -2.18 -5.81 17.19
CA LEU A 12 -3.49 -6.30 17.67
C LEU A 12 -4.64 -5.77 16.80
N SER A 13 -4.63 -4.47 16.47
CA SER A 13 -5.61 -3.88 15.56
C SER A 13 -5.56 -4.52 14.15
N SER A 14 -4.36 -4.70 13.61
CA SER A 14 -4.14 -5.36 12.32
C SER A 14 -4.61 -6.82 12.33
N ASN A 15 -4.39 -7.54 13.43
CA ASN A 15 -4.88 -8.90 13.62
C ASN A 15 -6.41 -8.96 13.63
N GLN A 16 -7.07 -8.02 14.32
CA GLN A 16 -8.53 -7.96 14.35
C GLN A 16 -9.12 -7.74 12.95
N ALA A 17 -8.52 -6.85 12.15
CA ALA A 17 -8.91 -6.63 10.76
C ALA A 17 -8.69 -7.88 9.89
N TRP A 18 -7.53 -8.52 10.01
CA TRP A 18 -7.21 -9.75 9.28
C TRP A 18 -8.15 -10.91 9.65
N ALA A 19 -8.45 -11.09 10.93
CA ALA A 19 -9.36 -12.11 11.41
C ALA A 19 -10.79 -11.87 10.88
N GLY A 20 -11.27 -10.62 10.94
CA GLY A 20 -12.54 -10.24 10.34
C GLY A 20 -12.60 -10.54 8.84
N TYR A 21 -11.56 -10.20 8.09
CA TYR A 21 -11.47 -10.47 6.66
C TYR A 21 -11.48 -11.97 6.34
N LYS A 22 -10.67 -12.77 7.03
CA LYS A 22 -10.59 -14.23 6.80
C LYS A 22 -11.88 -14.95 7.18
N ALA A 23 -12.50 -14.57 8.31
CA ALA A 23 -13.79 -15.11 8.73
C ALA A 23 -14.91 -14.73 7.75
N HIS A 24 -14.84 -13.55 7.15
CA HIS A 24 -15.82 -13.13 6.14
C HIS A 24 -15.66 -13.89 4.81
N GLN A 25 -14.42 -14.09 4.35
CA GLN A 25 -14.15 -14.86 3.12
C GLN A 25 -14.49 -16.35 3.26
N ASN A 26 -14.25 -16.92 4.44
CA ASN A 26 -14.52 -18.31 4.74
C ASN A 26 -14.93 -18.44 6.22
N PRO A 27 -16.24 -18.49 6.52
CA PRO A 27 -16.75 -18.59 7.90
C PRO A 27 -16.22 -19.79 8.69
N ASP A 28 -15.94 -20.89 8.00
CA ASP A 28 -15.40 -22.12 8.61
C ASP A 28 -13.88 -22.09 8.77
N PHE A 29 -13.20 -21.02 8.36
CA PHE A 29 -11.75 -20.94 8.41
C PHE A 29 -11.22 -21.11 9.84
N PHE A 30 -11.67 -20.28 10.79
CA PHE A 30 -11.23 -20.38 12.18
C PHE A 30 -11.79 -21.59 12.94
N PRO A 31 -13.07 -21.97 12.79
CA PRO A 31 -13.57 -23.23 13.36
C PRO A 31 -12.75 -24.46 12.95
N ARG A 32 -12.32 -24.52 11.69
CA ARG A 32 -11.46 -25.61 11.19
C ARG A 32 -10.07 -25.58 11.82
N LEU A 33 -9.46 -24.39 11.91
CA LEU A 33 -8.16 -24.22 12.58
C LEU A 33 -8.23 -24.57 14.07
N ALA A 34 -9.36 -24.28 14.73
CA ALA A 34 -9.59 -24.61 16.13
C ALA A 34 -9.78 -26.12 16.36
N ALA A 35 -10.22 -26.87 15.36
CA ALA A 35 -10.43 -28.32 15.46
C ALA A 35 -9.11 -29.13 15.49
N GLY A 36 -8.01 -28.56 14.99
CA GLY A 36 -6.69 -29.19 15.02
C GLY A 36 -5.78 -28.74 13.88
N GLN A 37 -4.58 -29.33 13.83
CA GLN A 37 -3.59 -29.08 12.80
C GLN A 37 -3.19 -30.39 12.12
N SER A 38 -3.02 -30.36 10.80
CA SER A 38 -2.52 -31.49 10.00
C SER A 38 -1.62 -31.01 8.85
N PRO A 39 -0.51 -30.32 9.15
CA PRO A 39 0.37 -29.76 8.14
C PRO A 39 1.08 -30.86 7.36
N GLU A 40 1.32 -30.62 6.07
CA GLU A 40 2.10 -31.57 5.25
C GLU A 40 3.60 -31.27 5.25
N ILE A 41 3.99 -30.06 5.65
CA ILE A 41 5.35 -29.53 5.58
C ILE A 41 5.84 -29.14 6.98
N LEU A 42 7.00 -29.66 7.38
CA LEU A 42 7.86 -29.07 8.42
C LEU A 42 8.82 -28.08 7.76
N TRP A 43 8.76 -26.82 8.16
CA TRP A 43 9.66 -25.76 7.73
C TRP A 43 10.69 -25.41 8.80
N LEU A 44 11.96 -25.55 8.46
CA LEU A 44 13.10 -25.16 9.27
C LEU A 44 13.76 -23.94 8.63
N GLY A 45 13.59 -22.75 9.23
CA GLY A 45 13.95 -21.48 8.61
C GLY A 45 14.72 -20.51 9.50
N CYS A 46 15.08 -19.36 8.93
CA CYS A 46 15.77 -18.30 9.65
C CYS A 46 14.77 -17.42 10.43
N SER A 47 15.13 -16.92 11.62
CA SER A 47 14.34 -15.94 12.39
C SER A 47 14.25 -14.54 11.76
N ASP A 48 14.82 -14.32 10.58
CA ASP A 48 14.75 -13.04 9.83
C ASP A 48 13.30 -12.64 9.52
N SER A 49 12.86 -11.47 9.96
CA SER A 49 11.47 -11.01 9.83
C SER A 49 10.97 -10.91 8.38
N ARG A 50 11.88 -10.84 7.39
CA ARG A 50 11.56 -10.78 5.95
C ARG A 50 11.26 -12.15 5.34
N CYS A 51 11.46 -13.24 6.09
CA CYS A 51 11.27 -14.61 5.62
C CYS A 51 10.12 -15.36 6.35
N PRO A 52 8.88 -14.85 6.40
CA PRO A 52 7.73 -15.58 6.95
C PRO A 52 7.29 -16.70 6.00
N GLU A 53 7.45 -17.95 6.43
CA GLU A 53 7.28 -19.18 5.63
C GLU A 53 5.88 -19.35 5.02
N THR A 54 4.82 -19.15 5.81
CA THR A 54 3.44 -19.29 5.36
C THR A 54 3.14 -18.29 4.23
N THR A 55 3.67 -17.06 4.34
CA THR A 55 3.49 -16.00 3.35
C THR A 55 4.32 -16.23 2.09
N ILE A 56 5.61 -16.55 2.22
CA ILE A 56 6.49 -16.74 1.05
C ILE A 56 6.12 -18.00 0.24
N LEU A 57 5.47 -18.97 0.85
CA LEU A 57 4.93 -20.16 0.19
C LEU A 57 3.52 -19.93 -0.39
N GLY A 58 2.86 -18.83 -0.07
CA GLY A 58 1.47 -18.57 -0.46
C GLY A 58 0.46 -19.53 0.19
N LEU A 59 0.78 -20.07 1.36
CA LEU A 59 -0.04 -21.04 2.08
C LEU A 59 -0.90 -20.38 3.16
N GLN A 60 -1.81 -21.13 3.76
CA GLN A 60 -2.66 -20.67 4.86
C GLN A 60 -2.11 -21.11 6.23
N PRO A 61 -2.47 -20.40 7.31
CA PRO A 61 -2.33 -20.92 8.66
C PRO A 61 -2.79 -22.37 8.76
N GLY A 62 -1.98 -23.25 9.36
CA GLY A 62 -2.26 -24.67 9.50
C GLY A 62 -1.65 -25.57 8.42
N ASP A 63 -1.22 -25.03 7.26
CA ASP A 63 -0.64 -25.82 6.17
C ASP A 63 0.83 -26.23 6.43
N VAL A 64 1.54 -25.44 7.23
CA VAL A 64 2.98 -25.60 7.51
C VAL A 64 3.23 -25.60 9.01
N PHE A 65 4.02 -26.56 9.49
CA PHE A 65 4.57 -26.57 10.84
C PHE A 65 5.95 -25.93 10.85
N VAL A 66 6.22 -25.00 11.75
CA VAL A 66 7.33 -24.05 11.59
C VAL A 66 8.27 -24.06 12.80
N HIS A 67 9.57 -24.16 12.54
CA HIS A 67 10.60 -23.82 13.50
C HIS A 67 11.64 -22.89 12.88
N ARG A 68 12.03 -21.86 13.64
CA ARG A 68 12.91 -20.80 13.15
C ARG A 68 13.96 -20.46 14.19
N ASN A 69 15.21 -20.37 13.74
CA ASN A 69 16.33 -19.93 14.56
C ASN A 69 17.27 -19.02 13.77
N ILE A 70 18.26 -18.41 14.43
CA ILE A 70 19.17 -17.47 13.77
C ILE A 70 20.03 -18.23 12.76
N ALA A 71 19.96 -17.80 11.50
CA ALA A 71 20.67 -18.41 10.36
C ALA A 71 20.31 -19.87 10.07
N ASN A 72 19.10 -20.32 10.44
CA ASN A 72 18.58 -21.66 10.09
C ASN A 72 19.58 -22.79 10.37
N ILE A 73 20.32 -22.67 11.47
CA ILE A 73 21.37 -23.62 11.85
C ILE A 73 20.68 -24.86 12.41
N ILE A 74 21.04 -26.02 11.88
CA ILE A 74 20.64 -27.31 12.42
C ILE A 74 21.84 -27.87 13.18
N SER A 75 21.64 -28.16 14.46
CA SER A 75 22.65 -28.79 15.30
C SER A 75 22.10 -30.08 15.90
N PRO A 76 22.86 -31.20 15.90
CA PRO A 76 22.41 -32.45 16.52
C PRO A 76 22.28 -32.35 18.05
N THR A 77 22.88 -31.32 18.67
CA THR A 77 22.80 -31.09 20.12
C THR A 77 21.74 -30.07 20.50
N ASP A 78 21.03 -29.47 19.52
CA ASP A 78 19.93 -28.57 19.82
C ASP A 78 18.66 -29.38 20.10
N ILE A 79 18.33 -29.48 21.38
CA ILE A 79 17.12 -30.17 21.84
C ILE A 79 15.85 -29.51 21.31
N ASN A 80 15.85 -28.20 21.02
CA ASN A 80 14.69 -27.50 20.48
C ASN A 80 14.38 -27.97 19.05
N THR A 81 15.38 -27.91 18.16
CA THR A 81 15.27 -28.45 16.80
C THR A 81 14.90 -29.94 16.81
N SER A 82 15.51 -30.74 17.69
CA SER A 82 15.25 -32.18 17.77
C SER A 82 13.81 -32.50 18.21
N ALA A 83 13.29 -31.81 19.23
CA ALA A 83 11.92 -31.99 19.71
C ALA A 83 10.88 -31.57 18.66
N VAL A 84 11.13 -30.50 17.91
CA VAL A 84 10.26 -30.07 16.80
C VAL A 84 10.23 -31.13 15.70
N ILE A 85 11.40 -31.67 15.31
CA ILE A 85 11.48 -32.72 14.30
C ILE A 85 10.69 -33.95 14.74
N GLU A 86 10.90 -34.42 15.97
CA GLU A 86 10.19 -35.58 16.52
C GLU A 86 8.67 -35.35 16.51
N TYR A 87 8.22 -34.21 17.01
CA TYR A 87 6.79 -33.89 17.03
C TYR A 87 6.18 -33.81 15.62
N ALA A 88 6.83 -33.09 14.70
CA ALA A 88 6.33 -32.94 13.34
C ALA A 88 6.30 -34.27 12.57
N VAL A 89 7.36 -35.08 12.71
CA VAL A 89 7.53 -36.31 11.94
C VAL A 89 6.72 -37.47 12.54
N ASP A 90 6.68 -37.61 13.87
CA ASP A 90 6.02 -38.76 14.50
C ASP A 90 4.57 -38.47 14.89
N GLN A 91 4.29 -37.27 15.42
CA GLN A 91 2.94 -36.91 15.90
C GLN A 91 2.08 -36.33 14.78
N LEU A 92 2.58 -35.29 14.08
CA LEU A 92 1.84 -34.67 12.97
C LEU A 92 1.94 -35.45 11.66
N ARG A 93 2.92 -36.37 11.57
CA ARG A 93 3.17 -37.21 10.39
C ARG A 93 3.33 -36.41 9.10
N VAL A 94 4.06 -35.30 9.15
CA VAL A 94 4.38 -34.48 7.96
C VAL A 94 4.98 -35.35 6.84
N LYS A 95 4.82 -34.90 5.60
CA LYS A 95 5.30 -35.56 4.38
C LYS A 95 6.61 -34.96 3.87
N HIS A 96 6.85 -33.69 4.19
CA HIS A 96 8.02 -32.95 3.72
C HIS A 96 8.72 -32.23 4.87
N VAL A 97 10.05 -32.29 4.89
CA VAL A 97 10.92 -31.46 5.72
C VAL A 97 11.69 -30.52 4.81
N VAL A 98 11.53 -29.22 5.00
CA VAL A 98 12.19 -28.19 4.20
C VAL A 98 13.14 -27.40 5.09
N LEU A 99 14.44 -27.45 4.79
CA LEU A 99 15.44 -26.58 5.38
C LEU A 99 15.69 -25.40 4.44
N CYS A 100 15.28 -24.21 4.86
CA CYS A 100 15.38 -23.01 4.04
C CYS A 100 16.34 -21.97 4.63
N GLY A 101 17.41 -21.67 3.89
CA GLY A 101 18.21 -20.45 4.09
C GLY A 101 17.73 -19.31 3.20
N HIS A 102 18.43 -18.17 3.22
CA HIS A 102 18.07 -17.02 2.40
C HIS A 102 19.28 -16.18 1.94
N SER A 103 19.12 -15.42 0.86
CA SER A 103 20.22 -14.72 0.17
C SER A 103 20.87 -13.56 0.95
N GLU A 104 20.16 -12.97 1.91
CA GLU A 104 20.68 -11.86 2.75
C GLU A 104 20.65 -12.19 4.25
N CYS A 105 21.28 -13.31 4.62
CA CYS A 105 21.30 -13.76 6.01
C CYS A 105 22.32 -13.01 6.88
N GLY A 106 21.83 -12.24 7.85
CA GLY A 106 22.67 -11.50 8.79
C GLY A 106 23.61 -12.39 9.60
N GLY A 107 23.19 -13.57 10.02
CA GLY A 107 24.06 -14.53 10.72
C GLY A 107 25.13 -15.14 9.80
N ALA A 108 24.82 -15.35 8.53
CA ALA A 108 25.78 -15.82 7.54
C ALA A 108 26.83 -14.75 7.20
N ALA A 109 26.40 -13.49 7.04
CA ALA A 109 27.30 -12.35 6.88
C ALA A 109 28.19 -12.17 8.12
N ALA A 110 27.62 -12.28 9.32
CA ALA A 110 28.38 -12.19 10.57
C ALA A 110 29.41 -13.31 10.72
N ALA A 111 29.09 -14.53 10.28
CA ALA A 111 30.04 -15.64 10.31
C ALA A 111 31.22 -15.43 9.35
N LEU A 112 31.03 -14.74 8.21
CA LEU A 112 32.11 -14.39 7.28
C LEU A 112 33.10 -13.37 7.86
N GLY A 113 32.63 -12.46 8.72
CA GLY A 113 33.49 -11.49 9.40
C GLY A 113 34.28 -12.10 10.57
N ASP A 114 35.38 -11.46 10.94
CA ASP A 114 36.15 -11.81 12.14
C ASP A 114 35.79 -10.94 13.36
N MET A 115 34.84 -10.01 13.20
CA MET A 115 34.29 -9.22 14.31
C MET A 115 33.43 -10.11 15.20
N ARG A 116 33.64 -10.00 16.52
CA ARG A 116 32.76 -10.64 17.51
C ARG A 116 31.38 -10.02 17.44
N VAL A 117 30.35 -10.86 17.35
CA VAL A 117 28.95 -10.41 17.41
C VAL A 117 28.55 -10.15 18.86
N GLY A 118 29.18 -10.83 19.81
CA GLY A 118 29.00 -10.68 21.25
C GLY A 118 28.13 -11.76 21.89
N GLY A 119 28.46 -12.12 23.15
CA GLY A 119 27.65 -12.98 24.01
C GLY A 119 27.38 -14.39 23.46
N VAL A 120 26.16 -14.89 23.70
CA VAL A 120 25.72 -16.23 23.30
C VAL A 120 25.67 -16.39 21.77
N LEU A 121 25.48 -15.30 21.02
CA LEU A 121 25.42 -15.34 19.55
C LEU A 121 26.70 -15.83 18.91
N ASP A 122 27.87 -15.51 19.47
CA ASP A 122 29.14 -16.02 18.96
C ASP A 122 29.26 -17.54 19.11
N THR A 123 28.71 -18.09 20.20
CA THR A 123 28.63 -19.53 20.43
C THR A 123 27.64 -20.17 19.47
N TRP A 124 26.44 -19.57 19.32
CA TRP A 124 25.41 -20.03 18.41
C TRP A 124 25.88 -20.10 16.95
N LEU A 125 26.64 -19.10 16.48
CA LEU A 125 27.16 -19.06 15.10
C LEU A 125 28.42 -19.92 14.89
N THR A 126 28.91 -20.63 15.92
CA THR A 126 30.12 -21.47 15.81
C THR A 126 30.02 -22.54 14.70
N PRO A 127 28.89 -23.26 14.52
CA PRO A 127 28.74 -24.21 13.41
C PRO A 127 28.95 -23.53 12.04
N LEU A 128 28.41 -22.32 11.87
CA LEU A 128 28.52 -21.56 10.63
C LEU A 128 29.96 -21.05 10.38
N LYS A 129 30.66 -20.63 11.44
CA LYS A 129 32.09 -20.28 11.40
C LYS A 129 32.96 -21.51 11.09
N ALA A 130 32.59 -22.70 11.56
CA ALA A 130 33.27 -23.95 11.22
C ALA A 130 33.10 -24.28 9.72
N ILE A 131 31.90 -24.10 9.17
CA ILE A 131 31.62 -24.25 7.73
C ILE A 131 32.46 -23.26 6.92
N ARG A 132 32.54 -21.99 7.34
CA ARG A 132 33.42 -21.00 6.71
C ARG A 132 34.87 -21.47 6.68
N ASN A 133 35.39 -21.91 7.82
CA ASN A 133 36.79 -22.31 7.95
C ASN A 133 37.10 -23.56 7.09
N ALA A 134 36.17 -24.51 7.02
CA ALA A 134 36.31 -25.72 6.19
C ALA A 134 36.28 -25.43 4.68
N ASN A 135 35.59 -24.36 4.27
CA ASN A 135 35.44 -23.97 2.86
C ASN A 135 36.16 -22.64 2.55
N LYS A 136 37.22 -22.33 3.31
CA LYS A 136 37.90 -21.02 3.26
C LYS A 136 38.42 -20.69 1.86
N ASP A 137 39.04 -21.65 1.17
CA ASP A 137 39.61 -21.42 -0.15
C ASP A 137 38.53 -21.13 -1.21
N GLU A 138 37.41 -21.86 -1.17
CA GLU A 138 36.26 -21.64 -2.04
C GLU A 138 35.62 -20.27 -1.80
N LEU A 139 35.39 -19.92 -0.53
CA LEU A 139 34.77 -18.64 -0.16
C LEU A 139 35.69 -17.46 -0.50
N ASN A 140 37.00 -17.59 -0.31
CA ASN A 140 37.97 -16.55 -0.66
C ASN A 140 38.11 -16.34 -2.18
N ALA A 141 37.86 -17.37 -2.98
CA ALA A 141 37.86 -17.25 -4.44
C ALA A 141 36.71 -16.38 -4.98
N ILE A 142 35.63 -16.23 -4.20
CA ILE A 142 34.47 -15.40 -4.57
C ILE A 142 34.77 -13.95 -4.20
N GLY A 143 35.13 -13.12 -5.18
CA GLY A 143 35.48 -11.71 -4.96
C GLY A 143 34.31 -10.81 -4.51
N ASP A 144 33.08 -11.14 -4.92
CA ASP A 144 31.88 -10.40 -4.51
C ASP A 144 31.39 -10.83 -3.12
N GLU A 145 31.27 -9.86 -2.21
CA GLU A 145 30.89 -10.10 -0.82
C GLU A 145 29.45 -10.60 -0.69
N LYS A 146 28.52 -10.07 -1.51
CA LYS A 146 27.12 -10.54 -1.52
C LYS A 146 27.04 -11.99 -2.01
N ALA A 147 27.69 -12.32 -3.13
CA ALA A 147 27.77 -13.70 -3.61
C ALA A 147 28.43 -14.65 -2.60
N ARG A 148 29.45 -14.18 -1.85
CA ARG A 148 30.10 -14.97 -0.80
C ARG A 148 29.15 -15.24 0.37
N ALA A 149 28.36 -14.25 0.78
CA ALA A 149 27.32 -14.38 1.81
C ALA A 149 26.22 -15.37 1.40
N VAL A 150 25.78 -15.31 0.13
CA VAL A 150 24.86 -16.31 -0.43
C VAL A 150 25.49 -17.70 -0.40
N ARG A 151 26.77 -17.82 -0.78
CA ARG A 151 27.44 -19.11 -0.85
C ARG A 151 27.59 -19.78 0.51
N ILE A 152 27.97 -19.05 1.56
CA ILE A 152 28.03 -19.63 2.91
C ILE A 152 26.63 -20.04 3.41
N ALA A 153 25.56 -19.33 3.01
CA ALA A 153 24.20 -19.72 3.33
C ALA A 153 23.80 -21.04 2.62
N GLU A 154 24.20 -21.24 1.37
CA GLU A 154 24.03 -22.53 0.67
C GLU A 154 24.80 -23.67 1.35
N LEU A 155 26.05 -23.43 1.74
CA LEU A 155 26.87 -24.42 2.46
C LEU A 155 26.27 -24.77 3.84
N ASN A 156 25.64 -23.80 4.50
CA ASN A 156 24.90 -24.03 5.74
C ASN A 156 23.69 -24.94 5.54
N ILE A 157 22.94 -24.74 4.46
CA ILE A 157 21.82 -25.62 4.11
C ILE A 157 22.33 -27.04 3.85
N ASP A 158 23.42 -27.20 3.09
CA ASP A 158 24.03 -28.53 2.85
C ASP A 158 24.47 -29.22 4.13
N ALA A 159 25.16 -28.51 5.03
CA ALA A 159 25.55 -29.05 6.33
C ALA A 159 24.33 -29.44 7.18
N GLY A 160 23.30 -28.61 7.21
CA GLY A 160 22.06 -28.89 7.93
C GLY A 160 21.29 -30.09 7.36
N ILE A 161 21.22 -30.22 6.03
CA ILE A 161 20.62 -31.38 5.37
C ILE A 161 21.35 -32.66 5.75
N LYS A 162 22.69 -32.66 5.79
CA LYS A 162 23.46 -33.84 6.24
C LYS A 162 23.10 -34.26 7.67
N ILE A 163 22.87 -33.30 8.56
CA ILE A 163 22.44 -33.56 9.94
C ILE A 163 21.01 -34.12 9.96
N LEU A 164 20.09 -33.53 9.19
CA LEU A 164 18.71 -34.02 9.08
C LEU A 164 18.66 -35.45 8.54
N MET A 165 19.45 -35.77 7.51
CA MET A 165 19.53 -37.12 6.95
C MET A 165 20.19 -38.15 7.90
N ALA A 166 20.91 -37.68 8.92
CA ALA A 166 21.48 -38.51 9.98
C ALA A 166 20.56 -38.65 11.22
N ASN A 167 19.45 -37.91 11.28
CA ASN A 167 18.50 -37.99 12.38
C ASN A 167 17.65 -39.27 12.27
N ILE A 168 17.58 -40.07 13.34
CA ILE A 168 16.93 -41.38 13.33
C ILE A 168 15.43 -41.29 13.03
N THR A 169 14.73 -40.31 13.58
CA THR A 169 13.30 -40.09 13.34
C THR A 169 13.02 -39.79 11.86
N ILE A 170 13.88 -38.98 11.23
CA ILE A 170 13.80 -38.70 9.79
C ILE A 170 14.11 -39.96 8.97
N GLN A 171 15.14 -40.72 9.34
CA GLN A 171 15.50 -41.97 8.63
C GLN A 171 14.38 -43.01 8.68
N ASP A 172 13.79 -43.21 9.86
CA ASP A 172 12.67 -44.12 10.06
C ASP A 172 11.46 -43.68 9.24
N ALA A 173 11.12 -42.38 9.26
CA ALA A 173 10.01 -41.86 8.46
C ALA A 173 10.25 -41.90 6.95
N ILE A 174 11.49 -41.73 6.48
CA ILE A 174 11.86 -41.92 5.06
C ILE A 174 11.61 -43.38 4.68
N ARG A 175 12.12 -44.32 5.47
CA ARG A 175 11.99 -45.77 5.21
C ARG A 175 10.54 -46.22 5.25
N ASP A 176 9.79 -45.80 6.27
CA ASP A 176 8.47 -46.36 6.59
C ASP A 176 7.33 -45.63 5.87
N ARG A 177 7.49 -44.34 5.57
CA ARG A 177 6.43 -43.48 4.99
C ARG A 177 6.83 -42.72 3.72
N GLY A 178 8.09 -42.80 3.30
CA GLY A 178 8.58 -42.04 2.14
C GLY A 178 8.67 -40.53 2.39
N LEU A 179 8.96 -40.11 3.64
CA LEU A 179 9.21 -38.71 3.97
C LEU A 179 10.26 -38.10 3.01
N GLN A 180 10.05 -36.85 2.59
CA GLN A 180 11.01 -36.16 1.73
C GLN A 180 11.70 -35.01 2.46
N VAL A 181 13.01 -34.87 2.26
CA VAL A 181 13.82 -33.77 2.81
C VAL A 181 14.34 -32.90 1.67
N HIS A 182 14.20 -31.58 1.82
CA HIS A 182 14.54 -30.58 0.79
C HIS A 182 15.40 -29.46 1.36
N GLY A 183 16.51 -29.15 0.70
CA GLY A 183 17.29 -27.93 0.95
C GLY A 183 16.92 -26.83 -0.04
N THR A 184 16.44 -25.69 0.47
CA THR A 184 16.01 -24.55 -0.36
C THR A 184 16.68 -23.25 0.05
N LEU A 185 16.85 -22.34 -0.92
CA LEU A 185 17.30 -20.98 -0.68
C LEU A 185 16.19 -20.01 -1.09
N PHE A 186 15.72 -19.18 -0.16
CA PHE A 186 14.83 -18.07 -0.44
C PHE A 186 15.63 -16.84 -0.88
N ASP A 187 15.40 -16.38 -2.10
CA ASP A 187 16.00 -15.14 -2.56
C ASP A 187 15.13 -13.95 -2.17
N ILE A 188 15.60 -13.15 -1.20
CA ILE A 188 14.87 -11.99 -0.68
C ILE A 188 14.61 -10.96 -1.77
N GLY A 189 15.57 -10.74 -2.68
CA GLY A 189 15.47 -9.72 -3.73
C GLY A 189 14.40 -10.03 -4.80
N SER A 190 14.11 -11.31 -5.05
CA SER A 190 13.11 -11.72 -6.05
C SER A 190 11.84 -12.33 -5.45
N GLY A 191 11.83 -12.65 -4.16
CA GLY A 191 10.73 -13.35 -3.50
C GLY A 191 10.55 -14.81 -3.93
N ARG A 192 11.57 -15.43 -4.57
CA ARG A 192 11.49 -16.80 -5.11
C ARG A 192 12.28 -17.80 -4.27
N LEU A 193 11.73 -19.00 -4.13
CA LEU A 193 12.43 -20.15 -3.59
C LEU A 193 13.18 -20.90 -4.70
N ARG A 194 14.43 -21.27 -4.41
CA ARG A 194 15.25 -22.14 -5.26
C ARG A 194 15.55 -23.44 -4.52
N ASN A 195 15.19 -24.57 -5.11
CA ASN A 195 15.62 -25.87 -4.62
C ASN A 195 17.11 -26.07 -4.98
N LEU A 196 17.92 -26.44 -3.99
CA LEU A 196 19.36 -26.67 -4.16
C LEU A 196 19.68 -28.11 -4.59
N GLY A 197 18.68 -28.98 -4.74
CA GLY A 197 18.86 -30.39 -5.07
C GLY A 197 19.46 -31.20 -3.92
N LEU A 198 19.26 -30.76 -2.68
CA LEU A 198 19.79 -31.37 -1.47
C LEU A 198 18.69 -32.14 -0.73
N GLY A 199 19.01 -33.31 -0.18
CA GLY A 199 18.11 -34.14 0.62
C GLY A 199 17.76 -35.46 -0.06
N THR A 200 16.48 -35.85 -0.06
CA THR A 200 16.01 -37.15 -0.56
C THR A 200 15.80 -37.19 -2.09
N GLY A 201 15.78 -36.05 -2.77
CA GLY A 201 15.66 -35.96 -4.23
C GLY A 201 16.97 -36.33 -4.93
N LYS A 202 16.93 -37.28 -5.89
CA LYS A 202 18.11 -37.80 -6.60
C LYS A 202 18.95 -36.69 -7.25
N GLY A 203 20.24 -36.67 -6.95
CA GLY A 203 21.23 -35.92 -7.72
C GLY A 203 21.26 -36.38 -9.18
N GLY A 204 21.06 -35.45 -10.11
CA GLY A 204 21.07 -35.75 -11.55
C GLY A 204 20.78 -34.53 -12.41
N HIS A 205 21.73 -33.60 -12.53
CA HIS A 205 22.18 -33.05 -13.81
C HIS A 205 23.42 -32.18 -13.58
N LYS A 206 24.56 -32.69 -14.06
CA LYS A 206 25.77 -31.90 -14.27
C LYS A 206 25.45 -30.76 -15.25
N HIS A 207 26.02 -29.58 -14.98
CA HIS A 207 26.03 -28.43 -15.87
C HIS A 207 26.28 -28.83 -17.33
N GLY A 208 25.27 -28.61 -18.18
CA GLY A 208 25.36 -28.61 -19.63
C GLY A 208 24.57 -27.42 -20.15
N SER A 209 25.25 -26.53 -20.86
CA SER A 209 24.65 -25.43 -21.60
C SER A 209 23.65 -25.94 -22.64
N GLY A 210 22.38 -25.51 -22.57
CA GLY A 210 21.44 -25.59 -23.68
C GLY A 210 20.01 -25.97 -23.29
N GLY A 211 19.05 -25.16 -23.76
CA GLY A 211 17.69 -25.59 -24.08
C GLY A 211 16.70 -25.71 -22.92
N ILE A 212 15.79 -24.74 -22.85
CA ILE A 212 14.51 -24.87 -22.15
C ILE A 212 13.69 -25.91 -22.91
N HIS A 213 13.37 -27.04 -22.28
CA HIS A 213 12.23 -27.88 -22.68
C HIS A 213 11.54 -28.50 -21.45
N ASP A 214 10.28 -28.12 -21.33
CA ASP A 214 9.09 -28.87 -20.91
C ASP A 214 9.01 -29.59 -19.55
N ALA A 215 8.25 -28.94 -18.68
CA ALA A 215 6.99 -29.40 -18.08
C ALA A 215 6.96 -30.72 -17.27
N GLU A 216 6.84 -30.55 -15.95
CA GLU A 216 5.93 -31.38 -15.14
C GLU A 216 5.22 -30.51 -14.10
N VAL A 217 3.90 -30.36 -14.25
CA VAL A 217 3.01 -29.56 -13.40
C VAL A 217 2.52 -30.43 -12.25
N VAL A 218 2.90 -30.10 -11.01
CA VAL A 218 2.26 -30.68 -9.81
C VAL A 218 1.13 -29.75 -9.36
N ARG A 219 -0.11 -30.26 -9.39
CA ARG A 219 -1.34 -29.55 -8.99
C ARG A 219 -1.41 -29.43 -7.46
N GLY A 220 -1.56 -28.21 -6.94
CA GLY A 220 -2.06 -27.97 -5.59
C GLY A 220 -3.59 -27.94 -5.59
N ASN A 221 -4.23 -28.49 -4.55
CA ASN A 221 -5.70 -28.60 -4.43
C ASN A 221 -6.44 -27.29 -4.06
N HIS A 222 -5.78 -26.14 -4.17
CA HIS A 222 -6.41 -24.83 -3.95
C HIS A 222 -6.17 -23.97 -5.20
N GLY A 223 -7.23 -23.85 -6.00
CA GLY A 223 -7.20 -23.43 -7.39
C GLY A 223 -6.59 -22.05 -7.61
N THR A 224 -5.45 -22.03 -8.31
CA THR A 224 -5.07 -20.95 -9.23
C THR A 224 -4.19 -21.57 -10.31
N LEU A 225 -4.65 -21.54 -11.56
CA LEU A 225 -3.95 -22.12 -12.71
C LEU A 225 -3.83 -21.02 -13.77
N ALA A 226 -2.61 -20.59 -14.06
CA ALA A 226 -2.30 -19.67 -15.16
C ALA A 226 -1.80 -20.50 -16.35
N MET A 227 -2.50 -20.45 -17.49
CA MET A 227 -1.99 -20.92 -18.78
C MET A 227 -1.79 -19.74 -19.71
N ARG A 228 -0.68 -19.74 -20.46
CA ARG A 228 -0.37 -18.73 -21.47
C ARG A 228 -0.78 -19.24 -22.86
N ILE A 229 -1.31 -18.29 -23.63
CA ILE A 229 -1.91 -18.41 -24.96
C ILE A 229 -0.87 -18.81 -26.02
N ALA A 230 -1.22 -19.77 -26.87
CA ALA A 230 -0.61 -19.91 -28.19
C ALA A 230 -1.64 -19.42 -29.24
N GLU A 231 -1.27 -18.38 -29.97
CA GLU A 231 -2.04 -17.87 -31.10
C GLU A 231 -2.11 -18.90 -32.24
N GLN A 232 -3.29 -19.13 -32.79
CA GLN A 232 -3.42 -19.57 -34.18
C GLN A 232 -4.65 -18.94 -34.83
N LYS A 233 -4.39 -18.15 -35.89
CA LYS A 233 -5.38 -17.63 -36.85
C LYS A 233 -6.07 -18.78 -37.58
N MET A 234 -7.37 -18.68 -37.85
CA MET A 234 -7.95 -18.72 -39.22
C MET A 234 -9.49 -18.62 -39.26
N ALA A 235 -9.94 -17.71 -40.13
CA ALA A 235 -11.07 -17.75 -41.07
C ALA A 235 -12.49 -18.25 -40.64
N PHE A 236 -13.45 -17.33 -40.78
CA PHE A 236 -14.88 -17.63 -40.94
C PHE A 236 -15.17 -18.33 -42.28
N PRO A 237 -16.24 -19.15 -42.34
CA PRO A 237 -17.34 -18.76 -43.22
C PRO A 237 -18.75 -18.95 -42.63
N LYS A 238 -19.65 -18.15 -43.21
CA LYS A 238 -21.10 -18.08 -43.04
C LYS A 238 -21.79 -19.42 -43.36
N SER A 239 -22.89 -19.75 -42.67
CA SER A 239 -24.25 -19.76 -43.27
C SER A 239 -25.30 -20.56 -42.48
N THR A 240 -26.53 -20.02 -42.55
CA THR A 240 -27.85 -20.66 -42.58
C THR A 240 -28.47 -21.27 -41.31
N PHE A 241 -29.44 -20.50 -40.80
CA PHE A 241 -30.70 -20.94 -40.20
C PHE A 241 -31.36 -22.09 -40.98
N SER A 242 -31.88 -23.09 -40.26
CA SER A 242 -33.06 -23.85 -40.66
C SER A 242 -33.75 -24.44 -39.43
N SER A 243 -35.05 -24.19 -39.37
CA SER A 243 -36.04 -24.70 -38.43
C SER A 243 -36.23 -26.21 -38.53
N SER A 244 -36.62 -26.84 -37.40
CA SER A 244 -37.62 -27.91 -37.38
C SER A 244 -37.96 -28.31 -35.94
N MET A 245 -39.11 -27.82 -35.47
CA MET A 245 -39.88 -28.46 -34.40
C MET A 245 -40.19 -29.91 -34.78
N ARG A 246 -40.03 -30.83 -33.83
CA ARG A 246 -40.96 -31.95 -33.64
C ARG A 246 -40.85 -32.49 -32.22
N GLY A 247 -41.95 -32.36 -31.49
CA GLY A 247 -42.08 -32.86 -30.14
C GLY A 247 -42.24 -34.38 -30.08
N PHE A 248 -41.83 -34.95 -28.96
CA PHE A 248 -42.42 -36.17 -28.43
C PHE A 248 -42.61 -36.02 -26.93
N ARG A 249 -43.87 -36.18 -26.52
CA ARG A 249 -44.36 -36.16 -25.16
C ARG A 249 -44.33 -37.60 -24.65
N THR A 250 -43.61 -37.89 -23.58
CA THR A 250 -43.86 -39.06 -22.72
C THR A 250 -43.66 -38.67 -21.26
N THR A 251 -44.71 -38.86 -20.46
CA THR A 251 -44.82 -38.61 -19.02
C THR A 251 -44.11 -39.70 -18.19
N PRO A 252 -43.88 -39.48 -16.88
CA PRO A 252 -42.64 -39.85 -16.21
C PRO A 252 -42.72 -41.18 -15.44
N ARG A 253 -41.57 -41.82 -15.26
CA ARG A 253 -41.37 -42.92 -14.30
C ARG A 253 -40.55 -42.42 -13.12
N LYS A 254 -41.16 -42.37 -11.93
CA LYS A 254 -40.54 -42.02 -10.66
C LYS A 254 -39.42 -43.01 -10.32
N SER A 255 -38.21 -42.49 -10.13
CA SER A 255 -37.18 -43.09 -9.27
C SER A 255 -36.87 -42.08 -8.16
N LYS A 256 -37.15 -42.47 -6.93
CA LYS A 256 -36.72 -41.75 -5.73
C LYS A 256 -35.20 -41.90 -5.61
N SER A 257 -34.47 -40.80 -5.72
CA SER A 257 -33.16 -40.65 -5.08
C SER A 257 -33.26 -39.44 -4.15
N ASN A 258 -32.83 -39.64 -2.91
CA ASN A 258 -32.69 -38.60 -1.91
C ASN A 258 -31.56 -37.67 -2.39
N ASP A 259 -31.92 -36.55 -2.99
CA ASP A 259 -31.06 -35.38 -3.05
C ASP A 259 -31.29 -34.61 -1.75
N ASP A 260 -30.31 -34.70 -0.84
CA ASP A 260 -30.22 -33.81 0.31
C ASP A 260 -30.12 -32.37 -0.22
N GLU A 261 -31.05 -31.54 0.25
CA GLU A 261 -31.16 -30.12 -0.01
C GLU A 261 -29.82 -29.41 0.23
N LEU A 262 -29.14 -28.99 -0.84
CA LEU A 262 -28.33 -27.78 -0.77
C LEU A 262 -29.32 -26.65 -0.48
N GLN A 263 -29.46 -26.27 0.79
CA GLN A 263 -30.10 -25.02 1.15
C GLN A 263 -29.35 -23.89 0.42
N SER A 264 -29.95 -23.38 -0.66
CA SER A 264 -29.53 -22.14 -1.27
C SER A 264 -29.60 -21.07 -0.18
N VAL A 265 -28.44 -20.55 0.24
CA VAL A 265 -28.41 -19.39 1.13
C VAL A 265 -29.27 -18.31 0.47
N PRO A 266 -30.31 -17.79 1.15
CA PRO A 266 -31.18 -16.79 0.57
C PRO A 266 -30.34 -15.58 0.16
N MET A 267 -30.22 -15.35 -1.15
CA MET A 267 -29.46 -14.23 -1.69
C MET A 267 -30.29 -12.95 -1.51
N SER A 268 -29.71 -11.93 -0.87
CA SER A 268 -30.39 -10.67 -0.60
C SER A 268 -29.81 -9.54 -1.47
N LEU A 269 -30.66 -8.82 -2.19
CA LEU A 269 -30.28 -7.59 -2.89
C LEU A 269 -30.57 -6.37 -2.00
N THR A 270 -29.57 -5.51 -1.78
CA THR A 270 -29.77 -4.25 -1.04
C THR A 270 -30.01 -3.08 -2.00
N VAL A 271 -31.14 -2.40 -1.86
CA VAL A 271 -31.51 -1.22 -2.65
C VAL A 271 -31.40 0.04 -1.79
N LEU A 272 -30.57 1.00 -2.23
CA LEU A 272 -30.28 2.24 -1.50
C LEU A 272 -30.62 3.49 -2.33
N SER A 273 -31.54 4.32 -1.81
CA SER A 273 -31.85 5.64 -2.37
C SER A 273 -30.75 6.67 -2.05
N ASP A 274 -30.73 7.79 -2.77
CA ASP A 274 -29.76 8.87 -2.50
C ASP A 274 -29.86 9.41 -1.08
N GLU A 275 -31.09 9.50 -0.55
CA GLU A 275 -31.37 9.99 0.80
C GLU A 275 -30.77 9.07 1.87
N VAL A 276 -30.93 7.75 1.71
CA VAL A 276 -30.35 6.76 2.62
C VAL A 276 -28.83 6.80 2.55
N ILE A 277 -28.26 6.87 1.34
CA ILE A 277 -26.80 6.95 1.15
C ILE A 277 -26.26 8.24 1.77
N ARG A 278 -26.90 9.38 1.54
CA ARG A 278 -26.48 10.66 2.13
C ARG A 278 -26.55 10.64 3.65
N ASN A 279 -27.66 10.19 4.23
CA ASN A 279 -27.80 10.10 5.67
C ASN A 279 -26.74 9.17 6.28
N LEU A 280 -26.48 8.03 5.65
CA LEU A 280 -25.43 7.10 6.09
C LEU A 280 -24.06 7.77 6.09
N LEU A 281 -23.71 8.48 5.01
CA LEU A 281 -22.39 9.09 4.82
C LEU A 281 -22.18 10.36 5.66
N ASP A 282 -23.22 11.15 5.91
CA ASP A 282 -23.13 12.36 6.75
C ASP A 282 -22.88 12.03 8.22
N ASN A 283 -23.35 10.86 8.65
CA ASN A 283 -23.26 10.34 10.00
C ASN A 283 -22.14 9.32 10.20
N LEU A 284 -21.13 9.31 9.32
CA LEU A 284 -19.94 8.49 9.54
C LEU A 284 -19.20 8.94 10.80
N THR A 285 -18.76 7.97 11.58
CA THR A 285 -17.72 8.17 12.59
C THR A 285 -16.36 8.36 11.92
N HIS A 286 -15.39 8.89 12.66
CA HIS A 286 -14.02 9.02 12.17
C HIS A 286 -13.45 7.67 11.73
N ASP A 287 -13.67 6.62 12.52
CA ASP A 287 -13.19 5.25 12.24
C ASP A 287 -13.85 4.65 11.00
N GLU A 288 -15.16 4.87 10.79
CA GLU A 288 -15.83 4.43 9.58
C GLU A 288 -15.29 5.16 8.35
N ALA A 289 -15.08 6.48 8.42
CA ALA A 289 -14.49 7.25 7.32
C ALA A 289 -13.05 6.82 7.00
N GLU A 290 -12.26 6.51 8.03
CA GLU A 290 -10.93 5.94 7.87
C GLU A 290 -10.97 4.52 7.26
N CYS A 291 -11.94 3.69 7.65
CA CYS A 291 -12.18 2.39 7.04
C CYS A 291 -12.47 2.52 5.54
N PHE A 292 -13.39 3.43 5.17
CA PHE A 292 -13.65 3.76 3.76
C PHE A 292 -12.37 4.19 3.03
N GLN A 293 -11.58 5.08 3.63
CA GLN A 293 -10.29 5.46 3.06
C GLN A 293 -9.39 4.25 2.86
N ASN A 294 -9.21 3.39 3.86
CA ASN A 294 -8.27 2.28 3.81
C ASN A 294 -8.67 1.22 2.78
N VAL A 295 -9.98 0.95 2.65
CA VAL A 295 -10.54 0.09 1.61
C VAL A 295 -10.24 0.65 0.22
N LEU A 296 -10.49 1.95 0.00
CA LEU A 296 -10.18 2.61 -1.28
C LEU A 296 -8.67 2.67 -1.57
N LYS A 297 -7.85 3.01 -0.57
CA LYS A 297 -6.38 3.07 -0.65
C LYS A 297 -5.81 1.73 -1.09
N SER A 298 -6.28 0.64 -0.49
CA SER A 298 -5.80 -0.72 -0.77
C SER A 298 -6.15 -1.11 -2.21
N ALA A 299 -7.40 -0.90 -2.63
CA ALA A 299 -7.83 -1.22 -3.98
C ALA A 299 -7.09 -0.41 -5.06
N LEU A 300 -6.88 0.90 -4.84
CA LEU A 300 -6.10 1.74 -5.76
C LEU A 300 -4.63 1.31 -5.82
N HIS A 301 -4.04 0.96 -4.67
CA HIS A 301 -2.66 0.48 -4.64
C HIS A 301 -2.48 -0.84 -5.39
N GLU A 302 -3.37 -1.81 -5.16
CA GLU A 302 -3.37 -3.08 -5.89
C GLU A 302 -3.56 -2.83 -7.38
N TYR A 303 -4.50 -1.97 -7.76
CA TYR A 303 -4.70 -1.61 -9.16
C TYR A 303 -3.44 -1.01 -9.81
N SER A 304 -2.78 -0.06 -9.14
CA SER A 304 -1.58 0.58 -9.71
C SER A 304 -0.35 -0.33 -9.74
N THR A 305 -0.22 -1.29 -8.82
CA THR A 305 1.02 -2.10 -8.67
C THR A 305 0.90 -3.54 -9.16
N ALA A 306 -0.31 -4.09 -9.27
CA ALA A 306 -0.54 -5.47 -9.68
C ALA A 306 -0.66 -5.60 -11.20
N THR A 307 0.40 -5.23 -11.93
CA THR A 307 0.45 -5.33 -13.40
C THR A 307 0.08 -6.73 -13.89
N GLN A 308 0.53 -7.78 -13.19
CA GLN A 308 0.18 -9.17 -13.52
C GLN A 308 -1.30 -9.49 -13.28
N ALA A 309 -1.95 -8.88 -12.28
CA ALA A 309 -3.37 -9.07 -12.03
C ALA A 309 -4.23 -8.36 -13.08
N ILE A 310 -3.78 -7.18 -13.55
CA ILE A 310 -4.39 -6.50 -14.70
C ILE A 310 -4.23 -7.35 -15.96
N GLU A 311 -3.03 -7.87 -16.24
CA GLU A 311 -2.77 -8.74 -17.41
C GLU A 311 -3.58 -10.05 -17.34
N ALA A 312 -3.79 -10.59 -16.15
CA ALA A 312 -4.63 -11.77 -15.92
C ALA A 312 -6.15 -11.48 -15.95
N GLY A 313 -6.56 -10.21 -16.14
CA GLY A 313 -7.96 -9.81 -16.22
C GLY A 313 -8.69 -9.73 -14.88
N LEU A 314 -7.97 -9.78 -13.75
CA LEU A 314 -8.55 -9.69 -12.40
C LEU A 314 -9.05 -8.28 -12.07
N TYR A 315 -8.34 -7.26 -12.55
CA TYR A 315 -8.82 -5.88 -12.57
C TYR A 315 -9.11 -5.52 -14.02
N HIS A 316 -10.35 -5.14 -14.30
CA HIS A 316 -10.75 -4.75 -15.64
C HIS A 316 -11.59 -3.48 -15.56
N GLN A 317 -11.11 -2.42 -16.21
CA GLN A 317 -11.72 -1.09 -16.22
C GLN A 317 -12.03 -0.70 -17.68
N PRO A 318 -13.09 -1.27 -18.29
CA PRO A 318 -13.41 -0.97 -19.69
C PRO A 318 -13.65 0.52 -19.92
N PRO A 319 -13.36 1.02 -21.13
CA PRO A 319 -13.75 2.37 -21.52
C PRO A 319 -15.25 2.60 -21.33
N ARG A 320 -15.61 3.81 -20.89
CA ARG A 320 -17.02 4.22 -20.82
C ARG A 320 -17.68 4.06 -22.19
N THR A 321 -18.88 3.47 -22.20
CA THR A 321 -19.71 3.38 -23.40
C THR A 321 -20.83 4.40 -23.32
N SER A 322 -21.18 5.05 -24.42
CA SER A 322 -22.24 6.05 -24.46
C SER A 322 -23.34 5.67 -25.44
N SER A 323 -24.59 5.92 -25.06
CA SER A 323 -25.75 5.88 -25.96
C SER A 323 -26.41 7.25 -26.00
N TYR A 324 -26.68 7.76 -27.20
CA TYR A 324 -27.43 9.00 -27.41
C TYR A 324 -28.89 8.69 -27.79
N SER A 325 -29.82 9.54 -27.39
CA SER A 325 -31.23 9.45 -27.76
C SER A 325 -31.68 10.73 -28.47
N ASP A 326 -31.93 10.63 -29.77
CA ASP A 326 -32.42 11.74 -30.60
C ASP A 326 -33.76 12.30 -30.10
N ARG A 327 -34.61 11.43 -29.52
CA ARG A 327 -35.94 11.82 -29.00
C ARG A 327 -35.85 12.75 -27.79
N THR A 328 -34.82 12.58 -26.98
CA THR A 328 -34.71 13.25 -25.67
C THR A 328 -33.49 14.15 -25.56
N GLY A 329 -32.57 14.09 -26.52
CA GLY A 329 -31.27 14.76 -26.44
C GLY A 329 -30.36 14.20 -25.33
N ALA A 330 -30.74 13.08 -24.70
CA ALA A 330 -30.01 12.50 -23.58
C ALA A 330 -28.78 11.72 -24.05
N THR A 331 -27.68 11.83 -23.31
CA THR A 331 -26.56 10.89 -23.41
C THR A 331 -26.51 10.04 -22.15
N THR A 332 -26.60 8.72 -22.29
CA THR A 332 -26.44 7.77 -21.20
C THR A 332 -25.07 7.12 -21.28
N LEU A 333 -24.31 7.20 -20.19
CA LEU A 333 -22.98 6.63 -20.02
C LEU A 333 -23.06 5.35 -19.20
N PHE A 334 -22.40 4.30 -19.67
CA PHE A 334 -22.22 3.02 -19.01
C PHE A 334 -20.75 2.87 -18.63
N MET A 335 -20.48 2.70 -17.34
CA MET A 335 -19.14 2.62 -16.77
C MET A 335 -19.02 1.31 -15.99
N PRO A 336 -18.71 0.20 -16.69
CA PRO A 336 -18.43 -1.07 -16.05
C PRO A 336 -17.06 -1.04 -15.35
N SER A 337 -16.92 -1.85 -14.30
CA SER A 337 -15.73 -2.00 -13.48
C SER A 337 -15.71 -3.39 -12.87
N MET A 338 -14.54 -4.01 -12.83
CA MET A 338 -14.33 -5.35 -12.28
C MET A 338 -13.04 -5.36 -11.45
N SER A 339 -13.11 -6.05 -10.32
CA SER A 339 -11.98 -6.36 -9.44
C SER A 339 -12.20 -7.74 -8.79
N PRO A 340 -11.21 -8.30 -8.08
CA PRO A 340 -11.37 -9.59 -7.40
C PRO A 340 -12.51 -9.65 -6.36
N ILE A 341 -12.96 -8.48 -5.86
CA ILE A 341 -14.03 -8.39 -4.86
C ILE A 341 -15.43 -8.28 -5.47
N GLY A 342 -15.56 -8.16 -6.79
CA GLY A 342 -16.85 -8.13 -7.49
C GLY A 342 -16.87 -7.28 -8.75
N HIS A 343 -18.09 -7.00 -9.21
CA HIS A 343 -18.34 -6.24 -10.44
C HIS A 343 -19.28 -5.07 -10.16
N GLY A 344 -19.08 -3.98 -10.88
CA GLY A 344 -19.90 -2.78 -10.77
C GLY A 344 -20.21 -2.21 -12.13
N VAL A 345 -21.44 -1.76 -12.34
CA VAL A 345 -21.81 -0.99 -13.53
C VAL A 345 -22.51 0.29 -13.07
N LYS A 346 -21.85 1.42 -13.31
CA LYS A 346 -22.44 2.74 -13.08
C LYS A 346 -23.08 3.23 -14.37
N VAL A 347 -24.35 3.60 -14.29
CA VAL A 347 -25.10 4.19 -15.41
C VAL A 347 -25.44 5.62 -15.05
N VAL A 348 -25.15 6.58 -15.93
CA VAL A 348 -25.47 7.99 -15.72
C VAL A 348 -26.07 8.59 -16.98
N THR A 349 -27.23 9.21 -16.87
CA THR A 349 -27.88 9.92 -17.96
C THR A 349 -27.72 11.42 -17.78
N LEU A 350 -27.22 12.08 -18.82
CA LEU A 350 -26.94 13.52 -18.88
C LEU A 350 -27.72 14.16 -20.03
N SER A 351 -28.10 15.43 -19.88
CA SER A 351 -28.57 16.23 -21.02
C SER A 351 -27.40 16.52 -21.96
N SER A 352 -27.61 16.42 -23.27
CA SER A 352 -26.59 16.84 -24.23
C SER A 352 -26.41 18.37 -24.18
N PRO A 353 -25.17 18.88 -24.19
CA PRO A 353 -24.91 20.32 -24.31
C PRO A 353 -25.35 20.90 -25.67
N HIS A 354 -25.71 20.04 -26.64
CA HIS A 354 -26.23 20.41 -27.97
C HIS A 354 -27.70 20.00 -28.16
N ALA A 355 -28.41 19.67 -27.08
CA ALA A 355 -29.83 19.34 -27.20
C ALA A 355 -30.60 20.55 -27.72
N ASP A 356 -31.46 20.32 -28.73
CA ASP A 356 -32.41 21.31 -29.21
C ASP A 356 -33.21 21.87 -28.03
N SER A 357 -33.37 23.19 -27.96
CA SER A 357 -34.10 23.87 -26.89
C SER A 357 -35.58 23.48 -26.83
N SER A 358 -36.09 22.82 -27.88
CA SER A 358 -37.41 22.20 -27.93
C SER A 358 -37.53 20.88 -27.13
N LEU A 359 -36.40 20.26 -26.75
CA LEU A 359 -36.34 18.97 -26.07
C LEU A 359 -36.36 19.11 -24.53
N PRO A 360 -36.89 18.12 -23.80
CA PRO A 360 -36.98 18.18 -22.34
C PRO A 360 -35.60 18.23 -21.66
N THR A 361 -35.40 19.19 -20.75
CA THR A 361 -34.20 19.25 -19.90
C THR A 361 -34.19 18.08 -18.92
N ILE A 362 -33.18 17.22 -19.02
CA ILE A 362 -33.02 16.07 -18.14
C ILE A 362 -32.13 16.45 -16.96
N LYS A 363 -32.66 16.30 -15.75
CA LYS A 363 -31.86 16.34 -14.53
C LYS A 363 -30.91 15.14 -14.53
N PRO A 364 -29.59 15.34 -14.46
CA PRO A 364 -28.63 14.24 -14.37
C PRO A 364 -29.04 13.24 -13.28
N THR A 365 -29.15 11.97 -13.64
CA THR A 365 -29.46 10.89 -12.71
C THR A 365 -28.58 9.69 -13.03
N GLY A 366 -28.32 8.87 -12.03
CA GLY A 366 -27.53 7.67 -12.23
C GLY A 366 -27.71 6.64 -11.12
N SER A 367 -27.37 5.41 -11.46
CA SER A 367 -27.39 4.28 -10.55
C SER A 367 -26.08 3.49 -10.66
N LEU A 368 -25.78 2.75 -9.60
CA LEU A 368 -24.69 1.79 -9.54
C LEU A 368 -25.30 0.44 -9.20
N THR A 369 -25.09 -0.54 -10.08
CA THR A 369 -25.43 -1.94 -9.80
C THR A 369 -24.15 -2.67 -9.42
N LEU A 370 -24.19 -3.40 -8.31
CA LEU A 370 -23.07 -4.14 -7.75
C LEU A 370 -23.37 -5.62 -7.76
N TYR A 371 -22.35 -6.41 -8.10
CA TYR A 371 -22.40 -7.86 -8.16
C TYR A 371 -21.26 -8.45 -7.34
N ALA A 372 -21.53 -9.57 -6.68
CA ALA A 372 -20.52 -10.43 -6.10
C ALA A 372 -19.59 -11.00 -7.19
N PRO A 373 -18.39 -11.52 -6.86
CA PRO A 373 -17.48 -12.12 -7.84
C PRO A 373 -18.13 -13.18 -8.73
N GLU A 374 -19.08 -13.94 -8.19
CA GLU A 374 -19.83 -14.99 -8.88
C GLU A 374 -20.87 -14.46 -9.88
N GLY A 375 -21.09 -13.14 -9.92
CA GLY A 375 -22.05 -12.48 -10.80
C GLY A 375 -23.44 -12.28 -10.19
N ASN A 376 -23.65 -12.62 -8.92
CA ASN A 376 -24.92 -12.40 -8.24
C ASN A 376 -25.10 -10.92 -7.86
N PRO A 377 -26.25 -10.29 -8.13
CA PRO A 377 -26.48 -8.90 -7.76
C PRO A 377 -26.66 -8.76 -6.25
N ILE A 378 -25.91 -7.84 -5.66
CA ILE A 378 -25.88 -7.61 -4.20
C ILE A 378 -26.25 -6.18 -3.82
N GLY A 379 -26.16 -5.23 -4.74
CA GLY A 379 -26.51 -3.84 -4.48
C GLY A 379 -27.08 -3.10 -5.69
N PHE A 380 -28.11 -2.30 -5.46
CA PHE A 380 -28.58 -1.27 -6.40
C PHE A 380 -28.66 0.08 -5.70
N LEU A 381 -27.75 0.99 -6.06
CA LEU A 381 -27.53 2.24 -5.35
C LEU A 381 -27.79 3.43 -6.26
N HIS A 382 -28.34 4.51 -5.71
CA HIS A 382 -28.32 5.79 -6.38
C HIS A 382 -26.87 6.34 -6.46
N ALA A 383 -26.45 6.81 -7.63
CA ALA A 383 -25.04 7.13 -7.87
C ALA A 383 -24.63 8.57 -7.50
N GLN A 384 -25.58 9.49 -7.29
CA GLN A 384 -25.31 10.93 -7.17
C GLN A 384 -24.41 11.26 -5.96
N THR A 385 -24.87 10.97 -4.74
CA THR A 385 -24.09 11.23 -3.51
C THR A 385 -22.84 10.36 -3.48
N LEU A 386 -22.96 9.08 -3.85
CA LEU A 386 -21.85 8.13 -3.87
C LEU A 386 -20.69 8.61 -4.77
N THR A 387 -20.99 9.13 -5.96
CA THR A 387 -19.96 9.60 -6.92
C THR A 387 -19.20 10.81 -6.36
N ALA A 388 -19.87 11.73 -5.68
CA ALA A 388 -19.21 12.87 -5.06
C ALA A 388 -18.36 12.43 -3.84
N PHE A 389 -18.93 11.56 -2.99
CA PHE A 389 -18.24 11.01 -1.83
C PHE A 389 -16.97 10.24 -2.20
N ARG A 390 -17.05 9.28 -3.14
CA ARG A 390 -15.87 8.47 -3.54
C ARG A 390 -14.74 9.32 -4.14
N THR A 391 -15.08 10.41 -4.83
CA THR A 391 -14.09 11.34 -5.39
C THR A 391 -13.39 12.11 -4.27
N ALA A 392 -14.16 12.65 -3.32
CA ALA A 392 -13.65 13.32 -2.15
C ALA A 392 -12.84 12.39 -1.24
N LEU A 393 -13.24 11.12 -1.15
CA LEU A 393 -12.52 10.10 -0.39
C LEU A 393 -11.13 9.83 -0.97
N ALA A 394 -10.99 9.77 -2.29
CA ALA A 394 -9.69 9.62 -2.93
C ALA A 394 -8.75 10.80 -2.68
N SER A 395 -9.22 12.03 -2.85
CA SER A 395 -8.42 13.22 -2.56
C SER A 395 -8.07 13.33 -1.06
N SER A 396 -8.95 12.85 -0.18
CA SER A 396 -8.70 12.81 1.26
C SER A 396 -7.53 11.89 1.66
N CYS A 397 -7.16 10.92 0.81
CA CYS A 397 -5.97 10.09 1.01
C CYS A 397 -4.67 10.90 0.94
N LEU A 398 -4.65 11.99 0.18
CA LEU A 398 -3.53 12.95 0.14
C LEU A 398 -3.65 14.00 1.24
N LEU A 399 -4.88 14.45 1.55
CA LEU A 399 -5.16 15.41 2.62
C LEU A 399 -4.61 14.93 3.97
N THR A 400 -4.89 13.68 4.33
CA THR A 400 -4.47 13.08 5.62
C THR A 400 -2.94 13.01 5.76
N LYS A 401 -2.19 13.02 4.66
CA LYS A 401 -0.72 13.04 4.67
C LYS A 401 -0.13 14.45 4.86
N ARG A 402 -0.92 15.52 4.74
CA ARG A 402 -0.43 16.91 4.86
C ARG A 402 -0.03 17.24 6.30
N ALA A 403 1.17 17.79 6.50
CA ALA A 403 1.62 18.19 7.84
C ALA A 403 0.77 19.32 8.44
N ASN A 404 0.32 20.26 7.62
CA ASN A 404 -0.47 21.40 8.08
C ASN A 404 -1.61 21.67 7.10
N VAL A 405 -2.82 21.81 7.64
CA VAL A 405 -4.05 22.14 6.90
C VAL A 405 -4.87 23.08 7.77
N ARG A 406 -4.80 24.38 7.50
CA ARG A 406 -5.51 25.42 8.23
C ARG A 406 -6.57 26.12 7.37
N THR A 407 -6.27 26.35 6.09
CA THR A 407 -7.14 27.09 5.17
C THR A 407 -7.48 26.25 3.95
N LEU A 408 -8.78 26.06 3.71
CA LEU A 408 -9.31 25.46 2.49
C LEU A 408 -9.83 26.57 1.57
N THR A 409 -9.54 26.47 0.27
CA THR A 409 -10.18 27.30 -0.77
C THR A 409 -10.85 26.39 -1.77
N VAL A 410 -12.13 26.60 -2.05
CA VAL A 410 -12.98 25.67 -2.80
C VAL A 410 -13.66 26.41 -3.93
N PHE A 411 -13.44 25.97 -5.16
CA PHE A 411 -14.13 26.48 -6.34
C PHE A 411 -15.35 25.63 -6.66
N GLY A 412 -16.50 26.27 -6.75
CA GLY A 412 -17.79 25.64 -6.97
C GLY A 412 -18.53 25.38 -5.66
N ALA A 413 -19.85 25.24 -5.77
CA ALA A 413 -20.73 25.02 -4.63
C ALA A 413 -21.78 23.94 -4.93
N GLY A 414 -21.35 22.87 -5.60
CA GLY A 414 -22.15 21.66 -5.83
C GLY A 414 -21.79 20.53 -4.87
N LEU A 415 -22.33 19.34 -5.12
CA LEU A 415 -22.15 18.17 -4.25
C LEU A 415 -20.68 17.73 -4.13
N GLN A 416 -19.88 17.89 -5.18
CA GLN A 416 -18.43 17.67 -5.12
C GLN A 416 -17.76 18.61 -4.11
N ALA A 417 -18.10 19.91 -4.12
CA ALA A 417 -17.57 20.88 -3.16
C ALA A 417 -17.99 20.52 -1.73
N TYR A 418 -19.27 20.16 -1.52
CA TYR A 418 -19.78 19.73 -0.22
C TYR A 418 -18.97 18.57 0.36
N TRP A 419 -18.81 17.46 -0.37
CA TRP A 419 -18.13 16.28 0.16
C TRP A 419 -16.63 16.48 0.39
N HIS A 420 -15.95 17.26 -0.46
CA HIS A 420 -14.55 17.61 -0.22
C HIS A 420 -14.37 18.45 1.05
N ILE A 421 -15.30 19.38 1.32
CA ILE A 421 -15.30 20.15 2.57
C ILE A 421 -15.64 19.24 3.76
N ARG A 422 -16.75 18.48 3.67
CA ARG A 422 -17.26 17.63 4.76
C ARG A 422 -16.24 16.59 5.21
N LEU A 423 -15.60 15.86 4.29
CA LEU A 423 -14.55 14.89 4.63
C LEU A 423 -13.29 15.57 5.16
N ALA A 424 -12.93 16.75 4.64
CA ALA A 424 -11.79 17.47 5.18
C ALA A 424 -12.01 17.92 6.62
N LEU A 425 -13.22 18.39 6.95
CA LEU A 425 -13.61 18.75 8.32
C LEU A 425 -13.70 17.50 9.22
N MET A 426 -14.24 16.40 8.71
CA MET A 426 -14.34 15.13 9.46
C MET A 426 -12.97 14.58 9.86
N LEU A 427 -11.99 14.63 8.95
CA LEU A 427 -10.68 14.00 9.13
C LEU A 427 -9.61 14.96 9.67
N ARG A 428 -9.80 16.27 9.53
CA ARG A 428 -8.80 17.31 9.85
C ARG A 428 -9.39 18.56 10.50
N GLY A 429 -10.63 18.50 10.99
CA GLY A 429 -11.34 19.64 11.56
C GLY A 429 -10.53 20.38 12.62
N ALA A 430 -9.92 19.63 13.55
CA ALA A 430 -9.07 20.18 14.62
C ALA A 430 -7.97 21.16 14.16
N THR A 431 -7.46 21.04 12.92
CA THR A 431 -6.45 21.95 12.37
C THR A 431 -7.02 23.02 11.43
N ILE A 432 -8.17 22.79 10.83
CA ILE A 432 -8.82 23.71 9.88
C ILE A 432 -9.40 24.89 10.67
N ARG A 433 -9.27 26.10 10.13
CA ARG A 433 -9.81 27.34 10.72
C ARG A 433 -10.65 28.14 9.75
N THR A 434 -10.41 28.00 8.45
CA THR A 434 -11.11 28.80 7.43
C THR A 434 -11.41 27.96 6.19
N VAL A 435 -12.62 28.10 5.67
CA VAL A 435 -13.07 27.52 4.40
C VAL A 435 -13.62 28.64 3.52
N ASN A 436 -12.92 28.93 2.43
CA ASN A 436 -13.30 29.98 1.47
C ASN A 436 -13.92 29.33 0.23
N ILE A 437 -15.21 29.57 -0.02
CA ILE A 437 -15.93 29.06 -1.19
C ILE A 437 -15.97 30.15 -2.26
N ILE A 438 -15.50 29.85 -3.47
CA ILE A 438 -15.50 30.74 -4.62
C ILE A 438 -16.46 30.17 -5.65
N ASN A 439 -17.50 30.92 -6.00
CA ASN A 439 -18.51 30.45 -6.96
C ASN A 439 -18.85 31.54 -7.97
N ARG A 440 -19.23 31.15 -9.20
CA ARG A 440 -19.54 32.10 -10.28
C ARG A 440 -20.69 33.04 -9.94
N GLN A 441 -21.63 32.58 -9.12
CA GLN A 441 -22.81 33.33 -8.69
C GLN A 441 -23.30 32.86 -7.32
N PHE A 442 -24.08 33.69 -6.63
CA PHE A 442 -24.71 33.31 -5.37
C PHE A 442 -25.99 32.49 -5.64
N SER A 443 -25.83 31.26 -6.10
CA SER A 443 -26.93 30.36 -6.48
C SER A 443 -27.60 29.70 -5.27
N GLU A 444 -28.79 29.11 -5.47
CA GLU A 444 -29.44 28.29 -4.44
C GLU A 444 -28.58 27.09 -4.00
N ASN A 445 -27.82 26.48 -4.91
CA ASN A 445 -26.86 25.43 -4.54
C ASN A 445 -25.79 25.95 -3.58
N ALA A 446 -25.31 27.19 -3.80
CA ALA A 446 -24.31 27.81 -2.95
C ALA A 446 -24.85 28.11 -1.55
N LYS A 447 -26.10 28.58 -1.45
CA LYS A 447 -26.80 28.71 -0.16
C LYS A 447 -27.01 27.36 0.50
N GLN A 448 -27.38 26.33 -0.27
CA GLN A 448 -27.66 25.00 0.23
C GLN A 448 -26.42 24.34 0.85
N VAL A 449 -25.25 24.41 0.20
CA VAL A 449 -23.99 23.88 0.75
C VAL A 449 -23.66 24.53 2.10
N LEU A 450 -23.80 25.85 2.21
CA LEU A 450 -23.59 26.54 3.49
C LEU A 450 -24.62 26.09 4.53
N ARG A 451 -25.91 26.03 4.18
CA ARG A 451 -26.95 25.55 5.10
C ARG A 451 -26.65 24.15 5.62
N GLU A 452 -26.25 23.23 4.74
CA GLU A 452 -25.92 21.85 5.12
C GLU A 452 -24.72 21.79 6.07
N LEU A 453 -23.67 22.59 5.83
CA LEU A 453 -22.51 22.67 6.74
C LEU A 453 -22.88 23.29 8.09
N TYR A 454 -23.71 24.34 8.11
CA TYR A 454 -24.18 24.95 9.36
C TYR A 454 -25.16 24.07 10.12
N ALA A 455 -25.97 23.26 9.43
CA ALA A 455 -26.97 22.36 10.01
C ALA A 455 -26.35 21.15 10.73
N VAL A 456 -25.06 20.87 10.54
CA VAL A 456 -24.38 19.81 11.31
C VAL A 456 -24.47 20.13 12.82
N PRO A 457 -24.90 19.16 13.67
CA PRO A 457 -25.04 19.38 15.11
C PRO A 457 -23.75 19.85 15.78
N VAL A 458 -23.87 20.67 16.82
CA VAL A 458 -22.71 21.26 17.52
C VAL A 458 -21.84 20.17 18.13
N GLU A 459 -22.44 19.12 18.67
CA GLU A 459 -21.74 17.99 19.28
C GLU A 459 -20.87 17.24 18.26
N VAL A 460 -21.32 17.19 17.00
CA VAL A 460 -20.55 16.61 15.89
C VAL A 460 -19.38 17.53 15.52
N LYS A 461 -19.61 18.84 15.48
CA LYS A 461 -18.57 19.84 15.18
C LYS A 461 -17.46 19.82 16.24
N GLU A 462 -17.82 19.78 17.52
CA GLU A 462 -16.88 19.70 18.64
C GLU A 462 -16.07 18.39 18.61
N ARG A 463 -16.76 17.25 18.38
CA ARG A 463 -16.09 15.95 18.26
C ARG A 463 -15.07 15.92 17.12
N GLU A 464 -15.40 16.54 16.00
CA GLU A 464 -14.53 16.62 14.81
C GLU A 464 -13.55 17.82 14.87
N GLY A 465 -13.69 18.71 15.86
CA GLY A 465 -12.81 19.84 16.16
C GLY A 465 -12.91 21.04 15.21
N TRP A 466 -14.07 21.30 14.62
CA TRP A 466 -14.27 22.40 13.66
C TRP A 466 -15.42 23.36 14.00
N GLU A 467 -15.89 23.37 15.24
CA GLU A 467 -16.91 24.27 15.76
C GLU A 467 -16.60 25.75 15.55
N GLU A 468 -15.32 26.13 15.56
CA GLU A 468 -14.85 27.51 15.33
C GLU A 468 -14.49 27.82 13.86
N VAL A 469 -14.72 26.89 12.92
CA VAL A 469 -14.34 27.11 11.52
C VAL A 469 -15.19 28.20 10.88
N GLN A 470 -14.51 29.15 10.25
CA GLN A 470 -15.16 30.24 9.51
C GLN A 470 -15.38 29.87 8.05
N PHE A 471 -16.63 29.99 7.60
CA PHE A 471 -17.00 29.83 6.19
C PHE A 471 -17.17 31.20 5.54
N SER A 472 -16.55 31.40 4.38
CA SER A 472 -16.73 32.59 3.56
C SER A 472 -17.17 32.21 2.15
N MET A 473 -17.90 33.10 1.48
CA MET A 473 -18.30 32.92 0.09
C MET A 473 -17.96 34.15 -0.74
N LEU A 474 -17.28 33.94 -1.85
CA LEU A 474 -16.82 34.96 -2.78
C LEU A 474 -17.39 34.71 -4.18
N THR A 475 -17.92 35.77 -4.79
CA THR A 475 -18.45 35.74 -6.17
C THR A 475 -17.92 36.92 -6.98
N PRO A 476 -17.81 36.81 -8.32
CA PRO A 476 -17.34 37.88 -9.19
C PRO A 476 -18.08 39.21 -9.08
N GLY A 477 -19.34 39.20 -8.58
CA GLY A 477 -20.13 40.41 -8.36
C GLY A 477 -19.63 41.29 -7.20
N TYR A 478 -18.67 40.83 -6.40
CA TYR A 478 -18.09 41.60 -5.30
C TYR A 478 -16.98 42.54 -5.80
N GLY A 479 -17.01 43.81 -5.40
CA GLY A 479 -16.11 44.84 -5.94
C GLY A 479 -14.61 44.56 -5.79
N GLU A 480 -14.20 43.82 -4.74
CA GLU A 480 -12.80 43.42 -4.52
C GLU A 480 -12.51 41.96 -4.90
N TYR A 481 -13.34 41.36 -5.77
CA TYR A 481 -13.26 39.93 -6.12
C TYR A 481 -11.84 39.48 -6.47
N ASN A 482 -11.18 40.15 -7.42
CA ASN A 482 -9.85 39.75 -7.89
C ASN A 482 -8.79 39.79 -6.77
N ARG A 483 -8.88 40.79 -5.87
CA ARG A 483 -7.98 40.93 -4.72
C ARG A 483 -8.19 39.78 -3.74
N LEU A 484 -9.45 39.54 -3.33
CA LEU A 484 -9.80 38.50 -2.38
C LEU A 484 -9.61 37.08 -2.93
N GLN A 485 -9.87 36.86 -4.23
CA GLN A 485 -9.61 35.58 -4.89
C GLN A 485 -8.12 35.25 -4.81
N LYS A 486 -7.26 36.21 -5.16
CA LYS A 486 -5.80 36.06 -5.06
C LYS A 486 -5.34 35.80 -3.62
N GLU A 487 -5.88 36.51 -2.64
CA GLU A 487 -5.58 36.31 -1.22
C GLU A 487 -6.00 34.92 -0.74
N ASN A 488 -7.23 34.49 -1.05
CA ASN A 488 -7.77 33.19 -0.67
C ASN A 488 -6.98 32.03 -1.28
N ILE A 489 -6.60 32.13 -2.56
CA ILE A 489 -5.77 31.13 -3.24
C ILE A 489 -4.37 31.08 -2.62
N ARG A 490 -3.76 32.24 -2.32
CA ARG A 490 -2.43 32.29 -1.71
C ARG A 490 -2.42 31.79 -0.26
N ALA A 491 -3.48 32.05 0.50
CA ALA A 491 -3.58 31.60 1.88
C ALA A 491 -3.83 30.08 1.99
N ALA A 492 -4.48 29.47 0.99
CA ALA A 492 -4.87 28.07 1.00
C ALA A 492 -3.71 27.10 1.30
N ASP A 493 -3.95 26.12 2.17
CA ASP A 493 -3.17 24.88 2.28
C ASP A 493 -3.66 23.84 1.28
N VAL A 494 -4.97 23.83 1.04
CA VAL A 494 -5.65 22.93 0.11
C VAL A 494 -6.59 23.73 -0.78
N ILE A 495 -6.54 23.49 -2.08
CA ILE A 495 -7.44 24.06 -3.07
C ILE A 495 -8.26 22.93 -3.68
N TYR A 496 -9.58 22.99 -3.56
CA TYR A 496 -10.49 22.06 -4.23
C TYR A 496 -11.12 22.75 -5.43
N CYS A 497 -10.91 22.24 -6.62
CA CYS A 497 -11.53 22.67 -7.87
C CYS A 497 -12.64 21.66 -8.22
N CYS A 498 -13.89 22.07 -7.99
CA CYS A 498 -15.08 21.23 -8.08
C CYS A 498 -16.11 21.80 -9.07
N THR A 499 -15.65 22.51 -10.10
CA THR A 499 -16.49 23.21 -11.09
C THR A 499 -16.32 22.59 -12.47
N PRO A 500 -17.41 22.17 -13.14
CA PRO A 500 -17.33 21.81 -14.56
C PRO A 500 -17.10 23.09 -15.37
N SER A 501 -15.82 23.37 -15.66
CA SER A 501 -15.37 24.60 -16.32
C SER A 501 -14.68 24.27 -17.63
N THR A 502 -14.86 25.13 -18.63
CA THR A 502 -14.13 25.12 -19.92
C THR A 502 -13.00 26.16 -19.94
N GLU A 503 -12.96 26.99 -18.90
CA GLU A 503 -12.00 28.07 -18.66
C GLU A 503 -11.31 27.89 -17.31
N GLU A 504 -10.07 28.35 -17.24
CA GLU A 504 -9.24 28.27 -16.03
C GLU A 504 -9.90 29.05 -14.87
N LEU A 505 -9.89 28.48 -13.67
CA LEU A 505 -10.60 29.05 -12.51
C LEU A 505 -9.90 30.27 -11.91
N PHE A 506 -8.61 30.44 -12.18
CA PHE A 506 -7.80 31.52 -11.66
C PHE A 506 -6.53 31.70 -12.52
N ASP A 507 -5.95 32.89 -12.51
CA ASP A 507 -4.72 33.18 -13.28
C ASP A 507 -3.50 32.42 -12.72
N ALA A 508 -2.71 31.81 -13.60
CA ALA A 508 -1.54 31.02 -13.22
C ALA A 508 -0.54 31.81 -12.35
N SER A 509 -0.36 33.10 -12.62
CA SER A 509 0.61 33.97 -11.93
C SER A 509 0.36 34.04 -10.42
N ILE A 510 -0.85 33.76 -9.94
CA ILE A 510 -1.17 33.76 -8.51
C ILE A 510 -0.32 32.74 -7.75
N LEU A 511 -0.05 31.58 -8.37
CA LEU A 511 0.69 30.47 -7.76
C LEU A 511 2.08 30.23 -8.39
N THR A 512 2.31 30.68 -9.63
CA THR A 512 3.60 30.47 -10.33
C THR A 512 4.66 31.52 -9.99
N ASN A 513 4.26 32.72 -9.53
CA ASN A 513 5.22 33.75 -9.10
C ASN A 513 5.96 33.39 -7.80
N HIS A 514 7.03 34.12 -7.49
CA HIS A 514 7.89 33.86 -6.33
C HIS A 514 7.10 33.81 -5.00
N GLU A 515 6.14 34.71 -4.79
CA GLU A 515 5.31 34.72 -3.57
C GLU A 515 4.38 33.51 -3.50
N GLY A 516 3.72 33.17 -4.60
CA GLY A 516 2.82 32.02 -4.71
C GLY A 516 3.53 30.71 -4.40
N ARG A 517 4.79 30.58 -4.83
CA ARG A 517 5.63 29.39 -4.61
C ARG A 517 6.13 29.20 -3.18
N ARG A 518 6.00 30.19 -2.28
CA ARG A 518 6.54 30.09 -0.91
C ARG A 518 5.89 29.01 -0.04
N LYS A 519 4.69 28.55 -0.42
CA LYS A 519 3.90 27.57 0.33
C LYS A 519 3.60 26.37 -0.55
N GLY A 520 3.89 25.17 -0.07
CA GLY A 520 3.46 23.94 -0.71
C GLY A 520 1.98 23.69 -0.47
N ARG A 521 1.22 23.37 -1.50
CA ARG A 521 -0.24 23.18 -1.45
C ARG A 521 -0.65 21.83 -2.00
N LEU A 522 -1.78 21.32 -1.53
CA LEU A 522 -2.52 20.26 -2.23
C LEU A 522 -3.60 20.92 -3.08
N ILE A 523 -3.55 20.73 -4.40
CA ILE A 523 -4.54 21.25 -5.35
C ILE A 523 -5.26 20.05 -5.93
N VAL A 524 -6.57 20.00 -5.82
CA VAL A 524 -7.40 18.85 -6.19
C VAL A 524 -8.37 19.30 -7.27
N ALA A 525 -8.22 18.80 -8.49
CA ALA A 525 -9.06 19.14 -9.64
C ALA A 525 -9.94 17.95 -10.04
N VAL A 526 -11.26 18.11 -9.87
CA VAL A 526 -12.24 17.03 -10.00
C VAL A 526 -13.49 17.45 -10.78
N GLY A 527 -13.65 18.73 -11.07
CA GLY A 527 -14.79 19.30 -11.80
C GLY A 527 -14.70 19.12 -13.31
N SER A 528 -13.49 19.14 -13.89
CA SER A 528 -13.23 18.85 -15.31
C SER A 528 -13.12 17.34 -15.58
N TYR A 529 -13.86 16.80 -16.55
CA TYR A 529 -13.83 15.35 -16.86
C TYR A 529 -13.96 15.04 -18.36
N THR A 530 -13.89 16.07 -19.21
CA THR A 530 -13.86 15.92 -20.66
C THR A 530 -12.64 16.66 -21.22
N LYS A 531 -12.30 16.35 -22.47
CA LYS A 531 -11.13 16.93 -23.16
C LYS A 531 -11.19 18.46 -23.30
N ASP A 532 -12.40 19.02 -23.35
CA ASP A 532 -12.63 20.47 -23.53
C ASP A 532 -12.73 21.22 -22.19
N MET A 533 -12.85 20.49 -21.08
CA MET A 533 -12.96 21.07 -19.74
C MET A 533 -11.57 21.33 -19.13
N ARG A 534 -11.43 22.46 -18.45
CA ARG A 534 -10.21 22.93 -17.80
C ARG A 534 -10.56 23.66 -16.51
N GLU A 535 -9.92 23.27 -15.41
CA GLU A 535 -10.03 23.96 -14.12
C GLU A 535 -8.73 24.65 -13.75
N LEU A 536 -7.60 23.98 -13.98
CA LEU A 536 -6.28 24.50 -13.65
C LEU A 536 -5.61 25.17 -14.85
N PRO A 537 -4.78 26.21 -14.60
CA PRO A 537 -3.98 26.83 -15.63
C PRO A 537 -2.90 25.92 -16.19
N ARG A 538 -2.67 26.01 -17.50
CA ARG A 538 -1.63 25.23 -18.19
C ARG A 538 -0.24 25.43 -17.57
N GLU A 539 0.13 26.68 -17.30
CA GLU A 539 1.45 27.04 -16.77
C GLU A 539 1.68 26.46 -15.37
N LEU A 540 0.61 26.28 -14.59
CA LEU A 540 0.70 25.66 -13.27
C LEU A 540 1.10 24.19 -13.37
N LEU A 541 0.50 23.45 -14.31
CA LEU A 541 0.80 22.04 -14.58
C LEU A 541 2.22 21.89 -15.13
N VAL A 542 2.59 22.70 -16.14
CA VAL A 542 3.94 22.68 -16.72
C VAL A 542 4.99 23.04 -15.67
N GLN A 543 4.72 23.98 -14.77
CA GLN A 543 5.64 24.30 -13.69
C GLN A 543 5.79 23.15 -12.70
N ALA A 544 4.71 22.44 -12.36
CA ALA A 544 4.75 21.30 -11.46
C ALA A 544 5.65 20.18 -12.02
N THR A 545 5.78 20.04 -13.34
CA THR A 545 6.58 18.98 -13.96
C THR A 545 8.01 19.37 -14.33
N ARG A 546 8.45 20.60 -14.02
CA ARG A 546 9.82 21.04 -14.32
C ARG A 546 10.85 20.23 -13.50
N PRO A 547 11.87 19.63 -14.15
CA PRO A 547 12.91 18.90 -13.43
C PRO A 547 13.71 19.86 -12.54
N HIS A 548 14.00 19.42 -11.31
CA HIS A 548 14.87 20.14 -10.40
C HIS A 548 16.26 20.25 -11.04
N LYS A 549 16.69 21.46 -11.40
CA LYS A 549 18.07 21.65 -11.86
C LYS A 549 19.02 21.45 -10.67
N HIS A 550 19.71 20.31 -10.65
CA HIS A 550 20.88 20.11 -9.80
C HIS A 550 22.04 20.98 -10.31
N GLY A 551 22.09 22.22 -9.83
CA GLY A 551 23.18 23.13 -10.16
C GLY A 551 22.86 24.54 -9.75
N HIS A 552 23.11 24.85 -8.48
CA HIS A 552 23.78 26.05 -7.96
C HIS A 552 23.56 26.08 -6.44
N LEU A 553 24.63 25.77 -5.71
CA LEU A 553 24.74 26.00 -4.27
C LEU A 553 24.68 27.50 -4.00
N HIS A 554 23.47 28.04 -3.84
CA HIS A 554 23.28 29.27 -3.07
C HIS A 554 22.29 29.01 -1.94
N TYR A 555 22.79 29.28 -0.74
CA TYR A 555 22.15 29.18 0.56
C TYR A 555 20.97 30.18 0.63
N HIS A 556 19.88 29.92 -0.07
CA HIS A 556 18.60 30.60 0.16
C HIS A 556 17.53 29.58 0.53
N LYS A 557 16.90 29.85 1.68
CA LYS A 557 16.03 28.99 2.47
C LYS A 557 14.61 28.86 1.86
N HIS A 558 14.47 28.81 0.54
CA HIS A 558 13.19 29.08 -0.15
C HIS A 558 12.86 28.09 -1.27
N ALA A 559 11.64 27.54 -1.19
CA ALA A 559 10.83 26.81 -2.19
C ALA A 559 11.57 25.96 -3.25
N THR A 560 11.46 24.64 -3.12
CA THR A 560 11.90 23.67 -4.13
C THR A 560 11.17 23.90 -5.46
N GLU A 561 11.94 24.03 -6.56
CA GLU A 561 11.37 24.24 -7.90
C GLU A 561 10.81 22.94 -8.48
N GLY A 562 9.50 22.73 -8.35
CA GLY A 562 8.78 21.60 -8.96
C GLY A 562 7.50 21.26 -8.21
N GLY A 563 6.82 20.19 -8.59
CA GLY A 563 5.60 19.65 -8.00
C GLY A 563 5.44 18.17 -8.35
N VAL A 564 4.40 17.54 -7.83
CA VAL A 564 3.98 16.21 -8.29
C VAL A 564 2.55 16.31 -8.80
N ILE A 565 2.30 15.73 -9.97
CA ILE A 565 0.95 15.58 -10.51
C ILE A 565 0.51 14.14 -10.29
N VAL A 566 -0.55 13.98 -9.52
CA VAL A 566 -1.15 12.72 -9.11
C VAL A 566 -2.44 12.51 -9.88
N VAL A 567 -2.72 11.30 -10.35
CA VAL A 567 -3.93 10.97 -11.10
C VAL A 567 -4.59 9.69 -10.59
N ASP A 568 -5.88 9.50 -10.85
CA ASP A 568 -6.57 8.24 -10.50
C ASP A 568 -6.02 7.05 -11.27
N SER A 569 -5.80 7.26 -12.57
CA SER A 569 -5.20 6.32 -13.50
C SER A 569 -4.49 7.12 -14.60
N LEU A 570 -3.34 6.63 -15.07
CA LEU A 570 -2.60 7.25 -16.16
C LEU A 570 -3.44 7.25 -17.45
N ASP A 571 -4.05 6.12 -17.77
CA ASP A 571 -4.82 5.94 -19.00
C ASP A 571 -6.02 6.90 -19.08
N GLY A 572 -6.82 6.97 -18.02
CA GLY A 572 -7.97 7.88 -17.96
C GLY A 572 -7.55 9.34 -18.02
N ALA A 573 -6.50 9.71 -17.28
CA ALA A 573 -6.03 11.09 -17.23
C ALA A 573 -5.50 11.58 -18.58
N LEU A 574 -4.70 10.78 -19.28
CA LEU A 574 -4.15 11.14 -20.59
C LEU A 574 -5.20 11.16 -21.71
N LYS A 575 -6.33 10.46 -21.54
CA LYS A 575 -7.41 10.41 -22.52
C LYS A 575 -8.53 11.40 -22.27
N GLU A 576 -8.82 11.74 -21.01
CA GLU A 576 -10.04 12.45 -20.64
C GLU A 576 -9.79 13.79 -19.92
N ALA A 577 -8.63 13.98 -19.27
CA ALA A 577 -8.36 15.22 -18.54
C ALA A 577 -7.87 16.33 -19.48
N GLY A 578 -8.79 17.22 -19.90
CA GLY A 578 -8.50 18.31 -20.84
C GLY A 578 -7.30 19.18 -20.45
N GLU A 579 -7.11 19.46 -19.16
CA GLU A 579 -5.96 20.25 -18.67
C GLU A 579 -4.61 19.53 -18.78
N ILE A 580 -4.57 18.20 -18.59
CA ILE A 580 -3.35 17.39 -18.77
C ILE A 580 -3.00 17.30 -20.26
N ILE A 581 -4.02 17.07 -21.10
CA ILE A 581 -3.87 17.01 -22.56
C ILE A 581 -3.37 18.35 -23.10
N ASN A 582 -3.97 19.46 -22.66
CA ASN A 582 -3.58 20.80 -23.09
C ASN A 582 -2.19 21.23 -22.59
N ALA A 583 -1.77 20.74 -21.43
CA ALA A 583 -0.41 20.93 -20.92
C ALA A 583 0.61 20.02 -21.59
N GLU A 584 0.19 19.12 -22.48
CA GLU A 584 1.05 18.16 -23.21
C GLU A 584 1.90 17.31 -22.26
N LEU A 585 1.32 16.89 -21.13
CA LEU A 585 2.03 16.09 -20.16
C LEU A 585 2.17 14.63 -20.61
N GLU A 586 3.35 14.07 -20.42
CA GLU A 586 3.66 12.68 -20.71
C GLU A 586 3.44 11.78 -19.47
N PRO A 587 3.20 10.45 -19.66
CA PRO A 587 3.00 9.51 -18.56
C PRO A 587 4.08 9.60 -17.46
N LYS A 588 5.35 9.78 -17.83
CA LYS A 588 6.49 9.87 -16.91
C LYS A 588 6.47 11.10 -15.99
N GLN A 589 5.59 12.06 -16.26
CA GLN A 589 5.42 13.29 -15.47
C GLN A 589 4.21 13.21 -14.52
N LEU A 590 3.47 12.10 -14.57
CA LEU A 590 2.29 11.81 -13.76
C LEU A 590 2.60 10.63 -12.85
N ILE A 591 1.94 10.57 -11.70
CA ILE A 591 2.02 9.43 -10.78
C ILE A 591 0.61 8.99 -10.42
N GLU A 592 0.35 7.69 -10.41
CA GLU A 592 -0.94 7.19 -9.96
C GLU A 592 -1.09 7.32 -8.46
N LEU A 593 -2.30 7.65 -8.02
CA LEU A 593 -2.62 7.80 -6.61
C LEU A 593 -2.32 6.51 -5.81
N GLY A 594 -2.57 5.34 -6.42
CA GLY A 594 -2.30 4.02 -5.82
C GLY A 594 -0.83 3.76 -5.53
N GLU A 595 0.10 4.29 -6.34
CA GLU A 595 1.54 4.18 -6.10
C GLU A 595 1.97 5.02 -4.90
N LEU A 596 1.40 6.22 -4.73
CA LEU A 596 1.83 7.18 -3.71
C LEU A 596 1.34 6.86 -2.29
N ILE A 597 0.15 6.29 -2.17
CA ILE A 597 -0.53 6.16 -0.87
C ILE A 597 0.22 5.21 0.09
N MET A 598 0.98 4.24 -0.42
CA MET A 598 1.69 3.22 0.37
C MET A 598 3.18 3.51 0.66
N ILE A 599 3.75 4.59 0.12
CA ILE A 599 5.20 4.93 0.23
C ILE A 599 5.70 5.01 1.69
N ARG A 600 4.82 5.23 2.67
CA ARG A 600 5.22 5.36 4.09
C ARG A 600 5.32 4.06 4.89
N ARG A 601 5.06 2.89 4.29
CA ARG A 601 5.27 1.62 4.99
C ARG A 601 6.76 1.26 5.18
N LEU A 602 7.67 1.87 4.40
CA LEU A 602 9.11 1.57 4.44
C LEU A 602 9.97 2.64 5.14
N ALA A 603 9.71 3.93 4.93
CA ALA A 603 10.56 5.01 5.47
C ALA A 603 10.43 5.24 7.00
N THR A 604 9.36 4.76 7.61
CA THR A 604 9.12 4.97 9.06
C THR A 604 9.96 4.01 9.91
N GLU A 605 10.29 2.83 9.39
CA GLU A 605 11.08 1.80 10.09
C GLU A 605 12.58 2.15 10.17
N GLU A 606 13.14 2.81 9.15
CA GLU A 606 14.58 3.16 9.11
C GLU A 606 14.93 4.47 9.86
N SER A 607 13.99 5.41 9.95
CA SER A 607 14.21 6.64 10.74
C SER A 607 14.20 6.40 12.26
N ILE A 608 13.60 5.28 12.70
CA ILE A 608 13.61 4.84 14.10
C ILE A 608 14.90 4.07 14.42
N SER A 609 15.44 3.30 13.48
CA SER A 609 16.73 2.59 13.69
C SER A 609 17.92 3.56 13.75
N SER A 610 17.92 4.61 12.91
CA SER A 610 18.99 5.63 12.88
C SER A 610 18.96 6.65 14.03
N ARG A 611 17.80 6.85 14.68
CA ARG A 611 17.69 7.65 15.92
C ARG A 611 18.03 6.85 17.17
N ARG A 612 17.79 5.54 17.19
CA ARG A 612 18.25 4.66 18.29
C ARG A 612 19.76 4.47 18.30
N SER A 613 20.43 4.54 17.14
CA SER A 613 21.90 4.45 17.08
C SER A 613 22.62 5.71 17.59
N THR A 614 21.99 6.89 17.53
CA THR A 614 22.60 8.15 17.98
C THR A 614 22.41 8.42 19.47
N GLU A 615 21.34 7.90 20.09
CA GLU A 615 21.19 7.93 21.56
C GLU A 615 22.08 6.87 22.26
N ALA A 616 22.30 5.72 21.62
CA ALA A 616 23.19 4.67 22.14
C ALA A 616 24.67 5.08 22.16
N ASP A 617 25.13 5.87 21.19
CA ASP A 617 26.52 6.37 21.16
C ASP A 617 26.78 7.41 22.27
N SER A 618 25.78 8.23 22.64
CA SER A 618 25.94 9.24 23.69
C SER A 618 25.91 8.68 25.12
N LEU A 619 25.42 7.44 25.30
CA LEU A 619 25.43 6.73 26.58
C LEU A 619 26.68 5.84 26.76
N SER A 620 27.46 5.65 25.70
CA SER A 620 28.66 4.79 25.72
C SER A 620 29.93 5.51 26.21
N GLU A 621 29.99 6.85 26.20
CA GLU A 621 31.15 7.63 26.67
C GLU A 621 31.21 7.87 28.20
N SER A 622 30.22 7.40 28.97
CA SER A 622 30.17 7.64 30.43
C SER A 622 30.30 6.39 31.32
N ILE A 623 30.65 5.23 30.75
CA ILE A 623 30.82 3.97 31.51
C ILE A 623 32.29 3.52 31.66
N ASP A 624 33.27 4.24 31.10
CA ASP A 624 34.70 3.85 31.13
C ASP A 624 35.53 4.43 32.30
N LYS A 625 34.92 4.80 33.42
CA LYS A 625 35.68 5.22 34.62
C LYS A 625 35.06 4.77 35.94
N LEU A 626 35.00 3.46 36.20
CA LEU A 626 35.02 2.96 37.57
C LEU A 626 35.86 1.68 37.67
N ASP A 627 36.96 1.82 38.41
CA ASP A 627 37.98 0.83 38.71
C ASP A 627 37.44 -0.19 39.73
N PHE A 628 37.61 -1.50 39.46
CA PHE A 628 37.28 -2.59 40.39
C PHE A 628 38.57 -3.28 40.81
N SER A 629 38.97 -3.11 42.06
CA SER A 629 39.92 -4.00 42.72
C SER A 629 39.27 -4.72 43.90
N SER A 630 39.25 -6.05 43.75
CA SER A 630 39.23 -7.09 44.78
C SER A 630 37.88 -7.61 45.35
N PRO A 631 37.83 -8.92 45.69
CA PRO A 631 36.61 -9.73 45.62
C PRO A 631 36.11 -10.18 47.01
N THR A 632 34.84 -10.56 47.13
CA THR A 632 34.41 -11.82 47.77
C THR A 632 32.88 -12.04 47.78
N SER A 633 32.56 -13.30 47.52
CA SER A 633 31.37 -14.13 47.76
C SER A 633 30.06 -13.62 48.41
N ALA A 634 28.99 -14.17 47.82
CA ALA A 634 27.85 -14.85 48.47
C ALA A 634 26.57 -14.07 48.83
N MET A 635 25.48 -14.59 48.25
CA MET A 635 24.07 -14.63 48.66
C MET A 635 23.68 -14.00 50.01
N SER A 636 22.60 -13.21 50.03
CA SER A 636 21.24 -13.71 50.35
C SER A 636 20.27 -12.59 50.80
N THR A 637 19.03 -12.69 50.32
CA THR A 637 17.73 -12.42 50.99
C THR A 637 17.35 -11.06 51.61
N VAL A 638 16.15 -10.61 51.19
CA VAL A 638 14.95 -10.34 52.01
C VAL A 638 14.69 -8.91 52.49
N TYR A 639 13.57 -8.39 51.94
CA TYR A 639 12.56 -7.49 52.50
C TYR A 639 13.00 -6.15 53.11
N GLY A 640 12.49 -5.10 52.47
CA GLY A 640 11.37 -4.38 53.08
C GLY A 640 11.68 -2.96 53.53
N THR A 641 10.88 -2.03 52.97
CA THR A 641 10.41 -0.76 53.58
C THR A 641 11.50 0.30 53.83
N SER A 642 11.30 1.60 53.73
CA SER A 642 10.21 2.52 53.36
C SER A 642 10.82 3.93 53.49
N SER A 643 10.05 4.96 53.17
CA SER A 643 10.22 6.38 53.57
C SER A 643 11.39 7.13 52.92
N GLU A 644 11.11 8.10 52.03
CA GLU A 644 10.86 9.53 52.37
C GLU A 644 12.14 10.18 52.92
N THR A 645 12.66 11.33 52.50
CA THR A 645 12.11 12.57 51.92
C THR A 645 13.31 13.50 51.64
N GLY A 646 13.07 14.58 50.89
CA GLY A 646 13.75 15.86 51.14
C GLY A 646 15.11 16.05 50.44
N SER A 647 15.20 16.66 49.27
CA SER A 647 15.06 18.10 48.97
C SER A 647 16.35 18.93 49.13
N ILE A 648 16.56 19.78 48.12
CA ILE A 648 17.14 21.14 48.20
C ILE A 648 18.69 21.29 48.19
N SER A 649 19.18 21.47 46.96
CA SER A 649 19.75 22.74 46.45
C SER A 649 21.25 23.09 46.60
N LYS A 650 21.66 23.85 45.56
CA LYS A 650 22.60 24.99 45.50
C LYS A 650 24.09 24.73 45.16
N ARG A 651 24.37 25.16 43.92
CA ARG A 651 25.29 26.24 43.50
C ARG A 651 26.82 26.07 43.68
N SER A 652 27.45 26.16 42.50
CA SER A 652 28.41 27.19 42.06
C SER A 652 29.93 26.94 42.11
N SER A 653 30.57 27.59 41.13
CA SER A 653 31.97 28.02 41.03
C SER A 653 32.91 26.98 40.39
N SER A 654 33.30 27.15 39.12
CA SER A 654 34.31 28.05 38.54
C SER A 654 35.73 27.48 38.62
N GLN A 655 36.37 27.30 37.46
CA GLN A 655 37.69 27.87 37.11
C GLN A 655 38.27 27.19 35.87
N SER A 656 38.73 28.02 34.93
CA SER A 656 39.68 27.67 33.86
C SER A 656 41.10 27.65 34.43
N PRO A 657 42.10 27.06 33.73
CA PRO A 657 42.99 27.92 32.92
C PRO A 657 43.64 27.31 31.65
N SER A 658 43.73 28.17 30.63
CA SER A 658 44.83 28.49 29.68
C SER A 658 45.85 27.47 29.11
N ARG A 659 45.89 27.48 27.76
CA ARG A 659 47.01 27.69 26.79
C ARG A 659 48.32 26.88 26.86
N THR A 660 48.73 26.36 25.69
CA THR A 660 50.03 26.66 25.02
C THR A 660 49.99 26.41 23.49
N ARG A 661 50.90 27.06 22.76
CA ARG A 661 51.00 27.30 21.29
C ARG A 661 52.17 26.52 20.63
N ARG A 662 52.17 26.57 19.27
CA ARG A 662 53.25 26.45 18.24
C ARG A 662 53.32 25.08 17.53
N GLY A 663 53.60 24.96 16.23
CA GLY A 663 54.03 25.92 15.20
C GLY A 663 54.05 25.26 13.80
N SER A 664 54.21 26.09 12.78
CA SER A 664 54.20 25.83 11.33
C SER A 664 55.55 25.40 10.74
N ASP A 665 55.56 24.72 9.59
CA ASP A 665 56.61 24.91 8.56
C ASP A 665 56.15 24.55 7.14
N SER A 666 56.81 25.14 6.14
CA SER A 666 56.50 25.18 4.71
C SER A 666 57.75 24.86 3.87
N GLY A 667 57.60 24.24 2.68
CA GLY A 667 58.69 24.09 1.71
C GLY A 667 58.23 23.55 0.35
N ASP A 668 58.71 24.19 -0.73
CA ASP A 668 58.28 24.11 -2.14
C ASP A 668 59.40 23.53 -3.05
N LYS A 669 59.04 22.87 -4.17
CA LYS A 669 59.59 23.00 -5.56
C LYS A 669 59.59 21.74 -6.47
N SER A 670 58.85 21.89 -7.60
CA SER A 670 59.13 21.60 -9.04
C SER A 670 59.50 20.21 -9.63
N GLY A 671 58.78 19.82 -10.71
CA GLY A 671 59.24 18.90 -11.78
C GLY A 671 58.12 18.36 -12.72
N PHE A 672 58.23 18.56 -14.03
CA PHE A 672 57.21 18.37 -15.10
C PHE A 672 57.16 16.96 -15.77
N HIS A 673 55.96 16.56 -16.25
CA HIS A 673 55.58 15.79 -17.49
C HIS A 673 54.58 14.58 -17.35
N LEU A 674 53.55 14.61 -18.22
CA LEU A 674 52.36 13.73 -18.42
C LEU A 674 52.64 12.50 -19.34
N PRO A 675 51.68 11.59 -19.68
CA PRO A 675 50.37 11.24 -19.08
C PRO A 675 50.19 9.72 -18.83
N GLY A 676 49.42 9.34 -17.81
CA GLY A 676 49.02 7.95 -17.56
C GLY A 676 47.58 7.85 -17.11
N PHE A 677 46.73 7.26 -17.94
CA PHE A 677 45.31 7.00 -17.71
C PHE A 677 45.03 6.44 -16.30
N ARG A 678 44.23 7.15 -15.50
CA ARG A 678 43.67 6.65 -14.23
C ARG A 678 42.14 6.73 -14.28
N HIS A 679 41.52 5.60 -14.60
CA HIS A 679 40.09 5.39 -14.46
C HIS A 679 39.72 5.31 -12.97
N HIS A 680 38.98 6.29 -12.46
CA HIS A 680 38.20 6.13 -11.23
C HIS A 680 36.94 5.31 -11.52
N LYS A 681 36.96 4.02 -11.19
CA LYS A 681 35.75 3.21 -11.04
C LYS A 681 35.14 3.49 -9.65
N ARG A 682 34.15 4.38 -9.60
CA ARG A 682 33.24 4.51 -8.45
C ARG A 682 32.09 3.51 -8.64
N THR A 683 31.79 2.81 -7.55
CA THR A 683 30.85 1.69 -7.40
C THR A 683 29.41 2.08 -7.75
N ALA A 684 28.78 1.31 -8.65
CA ALA A 684 27.44 1.60 -9.20
C ALA A 684 26.28 0.97 -8.40
N SER A 685 26.51 -0.04 -7.55
CA SER A 685 25.43 -0.76 -6.85
C SER A 685 24.98 -0.11 -5.52
N SER A 686 25.89 0.52 -4.75
CA SER A 686 25.52 1.28 -3.55
C SER A 686 24.82 2.61 -3.84
N ARG A 687 24.74 2.96 -5.13
CA ARG A 687 24.18 4.22 -5.61
C ARG A 687 22.69 4.07 -5.94
N SER A 688 22.24 2.92 -6.46
CA SER A 688 20.83 2.70 -6.78
C SER A 688 19.96 2.53 -5.53
N GLU A 689 20.33 1.68 -4.56
CA GLU A 689 19.56 1.49 -3.31
C GLU A 689 19.44 2.80 -2.51
N LYS A 690 20.54 3.56 -2.39
CA LYS A 690 20.54 4.89 -1.79
C LYS A 690 19.78 5.93 -2.61
N GLU A 691 19.68 5.78 -3.93
CA GLU A 691 18.90 6.66 -4.80
C GLU A 691 17.40 6.37 -4.67
N THR A 692 16.99 5.09 -4.56
CA THR A 692 15.59 4.69 -4.34
C THR A 692 15.07 5.13 -2.97
N GLN A 693 15.83 4.88 -1.90
CA GLN A 693 15.46 5.31 -0.55
C GLN A 693 15.39 6.84 -0.43
N LYS A 694 16.34 7.57 -1.05
CA LYS A 694 16.29 9.03 -1.15
C LYS A 694 15.11 9.53 -1.98
N HIS A 695 14.74 8.80 -3.03
CA HIS A 695 13.59 9.13 -3.87
C HIS A 695 12.29 9.01 -3.07
N ASP A 696 12.12 7.95 -2.30
CA ASP A 696 10.93 7.72 -1.46
C ASP A 696 10.83 8.72 -0.30
N GLU A 697 11.94 9.01 0.39
CA GLU A 697 11.98 10.06 1.41
C GLU A 697 11.68 11.45 0.84
N HIS A 698 12.19 11.73 -0.36
CA HIS A 698 11.92 12.97 -1.07
C HIS A 698 10.43 13.06 -1.41
N LEU A 699 9.85 12.04 -2.03
CA LEU A 699 8.44 11.98 -2.41
C LEU A 699 7.51 12.07 -1.19
N ALA A 700 7.84 11.39 -0.08
CA ALA A 700 7.10 11.50 1.18
C ALA A 700 7.15 12.92 1.76
N ARG A 701 8.31 13.60 1.72
CA ARG A 701 8.44 15.01 2.13
C ARG A 701 7.60 15.93 1.23
N TRP A 702 7.56 15.65 -0.07
CA TRP A 702 6.74 16.38 -1.04
C TRP A 702 5.24 16.23 -0.79
N ILE A 703 4.74 15.00 -0.62
CA ILE A 703 3.34 14.76 -0.30
C ILE A 703 2.93 15.50 0.97
N THR A 704 3.82 15.49 1.97
CA THR A 704 3.56 16.10 3.29
C THR A 704 3.55 17.64 3.26
N SER A 705 4.45 18.27 2.48
CA SER A 705 4.75 19.70 2.60
C SER A 705 4.99 20.46 1.29
N GLY A 706 5.21 19.78 0.18
CA GLY A 706 5.42 20.35 -1.15
C GLY A 706 4.12 20.66 -1.90
N ASN A 707 4.26 21.03 -3.17
CA ASN A 707 3.14 21.22 -4.10
C ASN A 707 2.73 19.88 -4.73
N VAL A 708 1.47 19.51 -4.54
CA VAL A 708 0.84 18.30 -5.09
C VAL A 708 -0.41 18.72 -5.83
N ILE A 709 -0.51 18.36 -7.10
CA ILE A 709 -1.71 18.55 -7.91
C ILE A 709 -2.33 17.17 -8.11
N TYR A 710 -3.51 16.93 -7.58
CA TYR A 710 -4.26 15.71 -7.81
C TYR A 710 -5.36 15.98 -8.84
N LYS A 711 -5.28 15.31 -9.98
CA LYS A 711 -6.25 15.39 -11.05
C LYS A 711 -7.05 14.11 -11.16
N SER A 712 -8.35 14.19 -10.85
CA SER A 712 -9.28 13.07 -10.99
C SER A 712 -10.17 13.24 -12.22
N VAL A 713 -10.36 12.14 -12.95
CA VAL A 713 -11.41 11.99 -13.98
C VAL A 713 -12.43 10.90 -13.61
N GLY A 714 -12.17 10.20 -12.50
CA GLY A 714 -12.94 9.08 -12.00
C GLY A 714 -12.50 7.75 -12.61
N LEU A 715 -12.29 6.77 -11.74
CA LEU A 715 -12.02 5.38 -12.09
C LEU A 715 -13.18 4.51 -11.61
N GLY A 716 -13.70 3.63 -12.45
CA GLY A 716 -14.86 2.78 -12.10
C GLY A 716 -14.61 1.90 -10.88
N LEU A 717 -13.36 1.52 -10.62
CA LEU A 717 -12.93 0.82 -9.42
C LEU A 717 -13.33 1.56 -8.14
N MET A 718 -13.27 2.89 -8.14
CA MET A 718 -13.64 3.71 -6.98
C MET A 718 -15.13 3.61 -6.68
N ASP A 719 -15.98 3.58 -7.72
CA ASP A 719 -17.42 3.43 -7.54
C ASP A 719 -17.76 2.02 -7.00
N LEU A 720 -17.12 0.99 -7.55
CA LEU A 720 -17.27 -0.41 -7.13
C LEU A 720 -16.89 -0.59 -5.65
N VAL A 721 -15.67 -0.21 -5.28
CA VAL A 721 -15.10 -0.45 -3.95
C VAL A 721 -15.85 0.31 -2.87
N VAL A 722 -16.13 1.61 -3.10
CA VAL A 722 -16.88 2.42 -2.14
C VAL A 722 -18.35 2.01 -2.10
N GLY A 723 -18.94 1.63 -3.22
CA GLY A 723 -20.31 1.12 -3.28
C GLY A 723 -20.49 -0.16 -2.46
N LEU A 724 -19.56 -1.11 -2.56
CA LEU A 724 -19.60 -2.35 -1.76
C LEU A 724 -19.53 -2.06 -0.26
N GLU A 725 -18.64 -1.14 0.16
CA GLU A 725 -18.53 -0.78 1.57
C GLU A 725 -19.78 -0.01 2.07
N VAL A 726 -20.41 0.80 1.22
CA VAL A 726 -21.71 1.43 1.52
C VAL A 726 -22.81 0.38 1.72
N VAL A 727 -22.90 -0.64 0.86
CA VAL A 727 -23.88 -1.73 1.03
C VAL A 727 -23.65 -2.48 2.34
N LYS A 728 -22.40 -2.83 2.62
CA LYS A 728 -22.01 -3.53 3.84
C LYS A 728 -22.37 -2.73 5.09
N LEU A 729 -22.05 -1.43 5.11
CA LEU A 729 -22.36 -0.56 6.25
C LEU A 729 -23.87 -0.32 6.39
N ALA A 730 -24.59 -0.13 5.28
CA ALA A 730 -26.05 0.01 5.29
C ALA A 730 -26.71 -1.25 5.86
N ASN A 731 -26.27 -2.45 5.44
CA ASN A 731 -26.76 -3.72 5.98
C ASN A 731 -26.47 -3.84 7.48
N ALA A 732 -25.25 -3.51 7.93
CA ALA A 732 -24.91 -3.51 9.35
C ALA A 732 -25.78 -2.55 10.20
N LYS A 733 -26.21 -1.43 9.61
CA LYS A 733 -27.11 -0.46 10.26
C LYS A 733 -28.60 -0.70 9.99
N ASN A 734 -28.95 -1.78 9.30
CA ASN A 734 -30.33 -2.07 8.85
C ASN A 734 -30.98 -0.92 8.08
N LEU A 735 -30.23 -0.28 7.17
CA LEU A 735 -30.68 0.83 6.34
C LEU A 735 -30.93 0.38 4.91
N GLY A 736 -31.94 0.97 4.27
CA GLY A 736 -32.33 0.66 2.89
C GLY A 736 -33.39 -0.43 2.78
N THR A 737 -33.65 -0.87 1.56
CA THR A 737 -34.60 -1.96 1.29
C THR A 737 -33.84 -3.23 0.95
N ARG A 738 -34.03 -4.31 1.72
CA ARG A 738 -33.51 -5.64 1.37
C ARG A 738 -34.58 -6.44 0.66
N VAL A 739 -34.24 -6.93 -0.53
CA VAL A 739 -35.05 -7.89 -1.28
C VAL A 739 -34.46 -9.27 -1.02
N GLU A 740 -35.07 -9.99 -0.08
CA GLU A 740 -34.69 -11.35 0.27
C GLU A 740 -35.07 -12.33 -0.85
N ASN A 741 -34.29 -13.40 -1.01
CA ASN A 741 -34.49 -14.41 -2.06
C ASN A 741 -34.51 -13.83 -3.48
N PHE A 742 -33.66 -12.84 -3.74
CA PHE A 742 -33.50 -12.29 -5.09
C PHE A 742 -32.80 -13.32 -5.98
N VAL A 743 -33.60 -14.08 -6.73
CA VAL A 743 -33.13 -14.98 -7.79
C VAL A 743 -33.18 -14.19 -9.11
N PRO A 744 -32.03 -13.95 -9.79
CA PRO A 744 -31.97 -13.17 -11.03
C PRO A 744 -32.84 -13.69 -12.17
#